data_AF-A0AAD8UH82-F1
#
_entry.id   AF-A0AAD8UH82-F1
#
_cell.length_a   1.000
_cell.length_b   1.000
_cell.length_c   1.000
_cell.angle_alpha   90.00
_cell.angle_beta   90.00
_cell.angle_gamma   90.00
#
_symmetry.space_group_name_H-M   'P 1'
#
loop_
_entity.id
_entity.type
_entity.pdbx_description
1 polymer ?
#
loop_
_entity_poly.entity_id
_entity_poly.type
_entity_poly.pdbx_seq_one_letter_code
_entity_poly.pdbx_strand_id
1 'polypeptide(L)'
;MDPPRRPIRIGNCSGAINDGIDQIYRLAKYGNVDAITADYLAEFNIAWKAIELQTQPELGYEPNFLEQLAWHNGDAARLVAEKGIKIVHDGGALNPRGLADKTHAYFESLGIRDVKVAWVSGDNVTDAVKRGAFGRVMHLDQPGVEFDPHSQGEDLLAANAYTGMAGIVRALELGADIIICGRCTDASPVMGLAAWWHGWKATDCDVLAASLMAGHLIECGPYVTGGNYCGQREVPDLHHAGFPITEIGADGSIVITKPEGSNGLVSVDTCKAQLLYEIQGVYYLNPDVIADIEQATFIQLGKDRVRLLGVRGLLPPSTAKLSICLMGGYQAEISAYATGLDTDFKFEVLKSQVLGQITQSDFTMFSIERYGSSVTDPQSQKLCTTQFRMFAQSRTKEAFEQFKRAIFYNGLQGYCGLHLGMDWRTMEPRPYIRYFPALIPQSRIPLAVGFVGGETQHTIEARQDGGTPPRQPNYDATVPLSKVPLSRTVKRPLGDLVFARSGDKGGNANVGFWVRNASAWPWLQAFMTRRRLIELLGDDWQARYVVERCEFPGLWAVHFVIKGILQEGVSSSSVLDGFAKSLGEFLRARVVGLPVDLVRVEDDRRPRAFESRARSSRPVKNASGRYDNVDFRKAAGYEHPPIKCAYNRRDVLLFANAIGCQKEELHFLYELHPNFAAFPTFPINLAFKQTDQDVFDFIARTVTGHVPGCPPFDAQRSVDGERGIEILRPIPVSSDGLDLEEISKHNANSPIGGAMILEAEQLLVDKKTNKAYTKMTSTAFGIGQGGYNGPRGPTKSVVKAPERAPDAVHIIKTTPEAALLYRLCGDYNPLHADEAFGQRAGFQGSILQGLGTWNMAAHGLLQKLGGSDPSRFKAYGARFKSVVYPGDTLETRMWVVKSGGGVDDVVFETIVKDEGRVAL
;
A
#
# COMPACT_ATOMS: atom_id res chain seq x y z
N MET A 1 -5.44 -49.63 13.39
CA MET A 1 -4.85 -48.28 13.42
C MET A 1 -6.02 -47.32 13.52
N ASP A 2 -6.03 -46.44 14.52
CA ASP A 2 -7.03 -45.38 14.59
C ASP A 2 -6.93 -44.51 13.32
N PRO A 3 -8.05 -43.99 12.79
CA PRO A 3 -8.02 -43.10 11.64
C PRO A 3 -7.13 -41.89 11.93
N PRO A 4 -6.34 -41.40 10.95
CA PRO A 4 -5.49 -40.24 11.15
C PRO A 4 -6.35 -39.04 11.59
N ARG A 5 -5.89 -38.32 12.62
CA ARG A 5 -6.57 -37.11 13.10
C ARG A 5 -6.67 -36.10 11.96
N ARG A 6 -7.75 -35.31 11.96
CA ARG A 6 -7.88 -34.18 11.04
C ARG A 6 -6.70 -33.20 11.21
N PRO A 7 -6.42 -32.36 10.20
CA PRO A 7 -5.43 -31.28 10.36
C PRO A 7 -5.72 -30.41 11.59
N ILE A 8 -4.66 -30.04 12.30
CA ILE A 8 -4.72 -29.01 13.36
C ILE A 8 -4.74 -27.63 12.69
N ARG A 9 -5.57 -26.72 13.20
CA ARG A 9 -5.67 -25.33 12.75
C ARG A 9 -5.04 -24.43 13.80
N ILE A 10 -3.93 -23.79 13.46
CA ILE A 10 -3.15 -22.95 14.38
C ILE A 10 -3.14 -21.52 13.85
N GLY A 11 -3.68 -20.56 14.60
CA GLY A 11 -3.61 -19.14 14.28
C GLY A 11 -2.48 -18.45 15.02
N ASN A 12 -1.79 -17.49 14.43
CA ASN A 12 -0.87 -16.62 15.17
C ASN A 12 -1.57 -15.29 15.51
N CYS A 13 -1.38 -14.74 16.70
CA CYS A 13 -2.01 -13.49 17.12
C CYS A 13 -1.05 -12.31 17.36
N SER A 14 0.25 -12.51 17.16
CA SER A 14 1.28 -11.49 17.35
C SER A 14 2.60 -11.93 16.72
N GLY A 15 3.28 -10.98 16.06
CA GLY A 15 4.70 -11.11 15.69
C GLY A 15 5.62 -10.07 16.33
N ALA A 16 5.12 -9.27 17.29
CA ALA A 16 5.90 -8.30 18.06
C ALA A 16 5.10 -7.81 19.28
N ILE A 17 5.79 -7.21 20.25
CA ILE A 17 5.11 -6.47 21.33
C ILE A 17 4.14 -5.42 20.75
N ASN A 18 2.95 -5.30 21.35
CA ASN A 18 1.88 -4.38 20.91
C ASN A 18 1.23 -4.69 19.56
N ASP A 19 1.60 -5.82 18.93
CA ASP A 19 0.89 -6.31 17.76
C ASP A 19 -0.43 -7.00 18.14
N GLY A 20 -1.41 -6.92 17.25
CA GLY A 20 -2.60 -7.77 17.31
C GLY A 20 -3.41 -7.73 18.63
N ILE A 21 -3.60 -6.56 19.26
CA ILE A 21 -4.29 -6.44 20.56
C ILE A 21 -5.66 -7.15 20.64
N ASP A 22 -6.38 -7.26 19.52
CA ASP A 22 -7.69 -7.88 19.38
C ASP A 22 -7.66 -9.32 18.80
N GLN A 23 -6.47 -9.89 18.54
CA GLN A 23 -6.34 -11.06 17.68
C GLN A 23 -6.62 -12.40 18.37
N ILE A 24 -6.34 -12.54 19.67
CA ILE A 24 -6.80 -13.73 20.42
C ILE A 24 -8.33 -13.85 20.29
N TYR A 25 -9.05 -12.74 20.54
CA TYR A 25 -10.50 -12.68 20.39
C TYR A 25 -10.95 -13.03 18.97
N ARG A 26 -10.33 -12.43 17.94
CA ARG A 26 -10.74 -12.64 16.55
C ARG A 26 -10.48 -14.06 16.07
N LEU A 27 -9.35 -14.66 16.43
CA LEU A 27 -9.05 -16.06 16.10
C LEU A 27 -9.99 -17.01 16.84
N ALA A 28 -10.19 -16.80 18.14
CA ALA A 28 -11.11 -17.62 18.93
C ALA A 28 -12.55 -17.52 18.42
N LYS A 29 -12.99 -16.33 18.01
CA LYS A 29 -14.36 -16.10 17.54
C LYS A 29 -14.58 -16.52 16.08
N TYR A 30 -13.70 -16.14 15.18
CA TYR A 30 -13.90 -16.23 13.72
C TYR A 30 -12.88 -17.13 13.00
N GLY A 31 -11.77 -17.50 13.64
CA GLY A 31 -10.70 -18.27 13.00
C GLY A 31 -10.99 -19.77 12.88
N ASN A 32 -11.89 -20.31 13.71
CA ASN A 32 -12.11 -21.74 13.86
C ASN A 32 -10.78 -22.49 14.06
N VAL A 33 -10.03 -22.08 15.08
CA VAL A 33 -8.69 -22.60 15.39
C VAL A 33 -8.76 -23.59 16.56
N ASP A 34 -7.86 -24.56 16.55
CA ASP A 34 -7.63 -25.49 17.66
C ASP A 34 -6.62 -24.90 18.65
N ALA A 35 -5.72 -24.05 18.14
CA ALA A 35 -4.69 -23.42 18.91
C ALA A 35 -4.34 -22.03 18.39
N ILE A 36 -3.82 -21.20 19.28
CA ILE A 36 -3.30 -19.87 19.00
C ILE A 36 -1.83 -19.82 19.43
N THR A 37 -0.99 -19.21 18.61
CA THR A 37 0.40 -18.88 18.96
C THR A 37 0.62 -17.39 18.96
N ALA A 38 1.69 -16.96 19.62
CA ALA A 38 2.18 -15.60 19.54
C ALA A 38 3.70 -15.59 19.66
N ASP A 39 4.32 -14.67 18.95
CA ASP A 39 5.71 -14.27 19.11
C ASP A 39 5.73 -12.81 19.60
N TYR A 40 6.42 -12.58 20.71
CA TYR A 40 6.60 -11.26 21.30
C TYR A 40 8.06 -10.84 21.36
N LEU A 41 9.02 -11.72 21.06
CA LEU A 41 10.43 -11.49 21.39
C LEU A 41 11.32 -11.38 20.16
N ALA A 42 11.94 -10.21 20.00
CA ALA A 42 13.17 -10.06 19.25
C ALA A 42 14.38 -10.06 20.19
N GLU A 43 15.60 -10.11 19.63
CA GLU A 43 16.86 -10.07 20.39
C GLU A 43 16.92 -8.90 21.39
N PHE A 44 16.38 -7.74 21.01
CA PHE A 44 16.43 -6.54 21.86
C PHE A 44 15.46 -6.59 23.05
N ASN A 45 14.36 -7.34 22.96
CA ASN A 45 13.34 -7.44 24.03
C ASN A 45 13.94 -8.06 25.29
N ILE A 46 14.64 -9.19 25.14
CA ILE A 46 15.29 -9.91 26.25
C ILE A 46 16.21 -8.98 27.05
N ALA A 47 16.98 -8.16 26.35
CA ALA A 47 17.91 -7.25 27.00
C ALA A 47 17.22 -6.13 27.78
N TRP A 48 16.11 -5.57 27.27
CA TRP A 48 15.32 -4.62 28.03
C TRP A 48 14.68 -5.25 29.27
N LYS A 49 14.17 -6.48 29.14
CA LYS A 49 13.65 -7.24 30.28
C LYS A 49 14.72 -7.54 31.32
N ALA A 50 15.97 -7.74 30.90
CA ALA A 50 17.10 -7.92 31.82
C ALA A 50 17.36 -6.64 32.64
N ILE A 51 17.30 -5.47 32.00
CA ILE A 51 17.45 -4.17 32.67
C ILE A 51 16.26 -3.91 33.60
N GLU A 52 15.04 -4.21 33.17
CA GLU A 52 13.82 -4.06 33.98
C GLU A 52 13.91 -4.89 35.28
N LEU A 53 14.29 -6.16 35.17
CA LEU A 53 14.44 -7.09 36.31
C LEU A 53 15.43 -6.63 37.38
N GLN A 54 16.45 -5.83 37.01
CA GLN A 54 17.39 -5.28 37.99
C GLN A 54 16.72 -4.30 38.96
N THR A 55 15.64 -3.65 38.53
CA THR A 55 14.89 -2.67 39.34
C THR A 55 13.56 -3.20 39.85
N GLN A 56 12.92 -4.12 39.11
CA GLN A 56 11.60 -4.70 39.39
C GLN A 56 11.65 -6.22 39.19
N PRO A 57 12.07 -6.99 40.21
CA PRO A 57 12.29 -8.44 40.10
C PRO A 57 11.05 -9.27 39.75
N GLU A 58 9.85 -8.74 39.97
CA GLU A 58 8.57 -9.37 39.67
C GLU A 58 8.15 -9.27 38.19
N LEU A 59 8.83 -8.45 37.39
CA LEU A 59 8.58 -8.25 35.96
C LEU A 59 9.45 -9.19 35.11
N GLY A 60 9.95 -8.73 33.96
CA GLY A 60 10.81 -9.53 33.08
C GLY A 60 10.08 -10.42 32.07
N TYR A 61 8.76 -10.25 31.95
CA TYR A 61 7.90 -10.86 30.92
C TYR A 61 7.17 -9.77 30.10
N GLU A 62 6.53 -10.16 29.01
CA GLU A 62 5.74 -9.25 28.17
C GLU A 62 4.28 -9.19 28.62
N PRO A 63 3.79 -8.03 29.11
CA PRO A 63 2.43 -7.92 29.64
C PRO A 63 1.35 -7.94 28.56
N ASN A 64 1.71 -7.72 27.29
CA ASN A 64 0.78 -7.58 26.18
C ASN A 64 -0.17 -8.78 26.04
N PHE A 65 0.31 -10.00 26.32
CA PHE A 65 -0.53 -11.20 26.29
C PHE A 65 -1.74 -11.10 27.24
N LEU A 66 -1.56 -10.52 28.44
CA LEU A 66 -2.65 -10.31 29.39
C LEU A 66 -3.66 -9.29 28.86
N GLU A 67 -3.20 -8.26 28.15
CA GLU A 67 -4.08 -7.27 27.51
C GLU A 67 -4.90 -7.89 26.37
N GLN A 68 -4.29 -8.76 25.57
CA GLN A 68 -4.97 -9.52 24.52
C GLN A 68 -6.02 -10.49 25.10
N LEU A 69 -5.72 -11.15 26.23
CA LEU A 69 -6.70 -11.96 26.97
C LEU A 69 -7.83 -11.11 27.56
N ALA A 70 -7.51 -9.90 28.02
CA ALA A 70 -8.47 -8.96 28.60
C ALA A 70 -9.31 -8.21 27.56
N TRP A 71 -9.01 -8.38 26.27
CA TRP A 71 -9.72 -7.72 25.20
C TRP A 71 -11.24 -7.93 25.31
N HIS A 72 -11.97 -6.84 25.08
CA HIS A 72 -13.44 -6.79 25.16
C HIS A 72 -13.96 -7.33 26.51
N ASN A 73 -13.41 -6.80 27.61
CA ASN A 73 -13.77 -7.16 28.99
C ASN A 73 -13.63 -8.65 29.32
N GLY A 74 -12.57 -9.28 28.79
CA GLY A 74 -12.24 -10.69 29.03
C GLY A 74 -12.98 -11.70 28.12
N ASP A 75 -13.71 -11.24 27.10
CA ASP A 75 -14.38 -12.14 26.15
C ASP A 75 -13.39 -13.03 25.39
N ALA A 76 -12.17 -12.53 25.13
CA ALA A 76 -11.12 -13.33 24.51
C ALA A 76 -10.79 -14.56 25.38
N ALA A 77 -10.52 -14.34 26.67
CA ALA A 77 -10.26 -15.42 27.63
C ALA A 77 -11.46 -16.38 27.78
N ARG A 78 -12.69 -15.86 27.84
CA ARG A 78 -13.90 -16.71 27.91
C ARG A 78 -14.05 -17.62 26.70
N LEU A 79 -13.86 -17.10 25.48
CA LEU A 79 -13.95 -17.88 24.25
C LEU A 79 -12.86 -18.95 24.15
N VAL A 80 -11.63 -18.63 24.59
CA VAL A 80 -10.52 -19.58 24.64
C VAL A 80 -10.87 -20.75 25.56
N ALA A 81 -11.37 -20.46 26.76
CA ALA A 81 -11.77 -21.49 27.72
C ALA A 81 -12.97 -22.31 27.25
N GLU A 82 -14.05 -21.66 26.78
CA GLU A 82 -15.27 -22.32 26.31
C GLU A 82 -15.00 -23.31 25.16
N LYS A 83 -14.09 -22.94 24.25
CA LYS A 83 -13.75 -23.75 23.08
C LYS A 83 -12.57 -24.70 23.31
N GLY A 84 -11.92 -24.64 24.47
CA GLY A 84 -10.73 -25.43 24.77
C GLY A 84 -9.56 -25.15 23.83
N ILE A 85 -9.41 -23.90 23.37
CA ILE A 85 -8.34 -23.49 22.45
C ILE A 85 -7.01 -23.49 23.20
N LYS A 86 -6.00 -24.16 22.63
CA LYS A 86 -4.66 -24.17 23.20
C LYS A 86 -3.92 -22.88 22.89
N ILE A 87 -3.12 -22.35 23.81
CA ILE A 87 -2.27 -21.18 23.54
C ILE A 87 -0.82 -21.49 23.87
N VAL A 88 0.10 -21.18 22.96
CA VAL A 88 1.55 -21.32 23.18
C VAL A 88 2.27 -20.08 22.68
N HIS A 89 3.07 -19.44 23.54
CA HIS A 89 3.81 -18.23 23.16
C HIS A 89 5.09 -18.06 23.96
N ASP A 90 5.99 -17.19 23.50
CA ASP A 90 7.31 -16.95 24.08
C ASP A 90 7.41 -15.68 24.96
N GLY A 91 6.29 -14.97 25.11
CA GLY A 91 6.21 -13.73 25.91
C GLY A 91 6.57 -13.84 27.39
N GLY A 92 6.93 -15.03 27.90
CA GLY A 92 7.51 -15.19 29.22
C GLY A 92 8.91 -14.57 29.35
N ALA A 93 9.63 -14.39 28.25
CA ALA A 93 10.96 -13.76 28.21
C ALA A 93 11.90 -14.30 29.31
N LEU A 94 12.26 -13.47 30.29
CA LEU A 94 13.15 -13.85 31.40
C LEU A 94 12.41 -14.35 32.64
N ASN A 95 11.08 -14.20 32.70
CA ASN A 95 10.24 -14.62 33.82
C ASN A 95 8.95 -15.34 33.35
N PRO A 96 9.08 -16.51 32.68
CA PRO A 96 7.93 -17.25 32.17
C PRO A 96 6.98 -17.75 33.28
N ARG A 97 7.50 -18.03 34.48
CA ARG A 97 6.69 -18.38 35.65
C ARG A 97 5.81 -17.21 36.10
N GLY A 98 6.37 -16.01 36.19
CA GLY A 98 5.63 -14.81 36.61
C GLY A 98 4.44 -14.52 35.70
N LEU A 99 4.62 -14.64 34.39
CA LEU A 99 3.52 -14.48 33.44
C LEU A 99 2.49 -15.62 33.53
N ALA A 100 2.93 -16.86 33.81
CA ALA A 100 2.01 -17.98 34.02
C ALA A 100 1.14 -17.77 35.26
N ASP A 101 1.72 -17.34 36.38
CA ASP A 101 1.00 -17.02 37.61
C ASP A 101 -0.02 -15.90 37.39
N LYS A 102 0.36 -14.84 36.66
CA LYS A 102 -0.56 -13.72 36.31
C LYS A 102 -1.67 -14.16 35.37
N THR A 103 -1.38 -15.01 34.40
CA THR A 103 -2.37 -15.56 33.47
C THR A 103 -3.39 -16.40 34.23
N HIS A 104 -2.94 -17.29 35.11
CA HIS A 104 -3.82 -18.10 35.94
C HIS A 104 -4.71 -17.22 36.84
N ALA A 105 -4.13 -16.24 37.54
CA ALA A 105 -4.88 -15.30 38.37
C ALA A 105 -5.92 -14.51 37.56
N TYR A 106 -5.62 -14.18 36.30
CA TYR A 106 -6.57 -13.51 35.41
C TYR A 106 -7.79 -14.40 35.10
N PHE A 107 -7.58 -15.67 34.76
CA PHE A 107 -8.68 -16.62 34.55
C PHE A 107 -9.51 -16.84 35.83
N GLU A 108 -8.85 -16.96 36.99
CA GLU A 108 -9.55 -17.07 38.28
C GLU A 108 -10.43 -15.84 38.56
N SER A 109 -9.96 -14.64 38.23
CA SER A 109 -10.74 -13.39 38.39
C SER A 109 -12.01 -13.36 37.53
N LEU A 110 -12.04 -14.13 36.43
CA LEU A 110 -13.20 -14.29 35.55
C LEU A 110 -14.12 -15.44 35.97
N GLY A 111 -13.76 -16.18 37.03
CA GLY A 111 -14.47 -17.37 37.52
C GLY A 111 -14.16 -18.65 36.75
N ILE A 112 -13.10 -18.68 35.95
CA ILE A 112 -12.70 -19.82 35.11
C ILE A 112 -11.54 -20.56 35.80
N ARG A 113 -11.76 -21.80 36.25
CA ARG A 113 -10.77 -22.57 37.04
C ARG A 113 -10.17 -23.78 36.33
N ASP A 114 -10.79 -24.22 35.23
CA ASP A 114 -10.41 -25.46 34.54
C ASP A 114 -9.24 -25.27 33.55
N VAL A 115 -8.80 -24.02 33.31
CA VAL A 115 -7.68 -23.69 32.42
C VAL A 115 -6.35 -23.95 33.12
N LYS A 116 -5.58 -24.90 32.60
CA LYS A 116 -4.26 -25.26 33.13
C LYS A 116 -3.17 -24.46 32.45
N VAL A 117 -2.44 -23.66 33.23
CA VAL A 117 -1.34 -22.82 32.75
C VAL A 117 -0.01 -23.44 33.14
N ALA A 118 0.86 -23.63 32.16
CA ALA A 118 2.22 -24.14 32.32
C ALA A 118 3.26 -23.13 31.83
N TRP A 119 4.48 -23.24 32.33
CA TRP A 119 5.63 -22.50 31.81
C TRP A 119 6.78 -23.44 31.45
N VAL A 120 7.57 -23.03 30.45
CA VAL A 120 8.80 -23.72 30.05
C VAL A 120 9.99 -22.86 30.45
N SER A 121 10.96 -23.46 31.14
CA SER A 121 12.20 -22.81 31.59
C SER A 121 13.44 -23.59 31.12
N GLY A 122 14.61 -22.96 31.23
CA GLY A 122 15.91 -23.57 30.89
C GLY A 122 16.64 -22.86 29.74
N ASP A 123 15.95 -21.98 29.02
CA ASP A 123 16.51 -21.11 27.99
C ASP A 123 17.47 -20.07 28.58
N ASN A 124 17.12 -19.47 29.73
CA ASN A 124 17.95 -18.49 30.42
C ASN A 124 19.15 -19.17 31.08
N VAL A 125 20.31 -19.06 30.45
CA VAL A 125 21.59 -19.63 30.88
C VAL A 125 22.57 -18.55 31.34
N THR A 126 22.08 -17.35 31.65
CA THR A 126 22.89 -16.19 32.06
C THR A 126 23.89 -16.53 33.15
N ASP A 127 23.44 -17.16 34.23
CA ASP A 127 24.32 -17.49 35.35
C ASP A 127 25.36 -18.57 35.00
N ALA A 128 25.01 -19.50 34.12
CA ALA A 128 25.94 -20.51 33.63
C ALA A 128 27.03 -19.88 32.76
N VAL A 129 26.68 -18.90 31.91
CA VAL A 129 27.66 -18.11 31.14
C VAL A 129 28.56 -17.29 32.06
N LYS A 130 28.00 -16.58 33.05
CA LYS A 130 28.76 -15.80 34.04
C LYS A 130 29.79 -16.64 34.81
N ARG A 131 29.44 -17.89 35.14
CA ARG A 131 30.34 -18.85 35.80
C ARG A 131 31.35 -19.52 34.86
N GLY A 132 31.33 -19.20 33.57
CA GLY A 132 32.22 -19.82 32.59
C GLY A 132 31.88 -21.29 32.27
N ALA A 133 30.64 -21.74 32.53
CA ALA A 133 30.25 -23.14 32.30
C ALA A 133 30.39 -23.56 30.82
N PHE A 134 30.33 -22.60 29.90
CA PHE A 134 30.49 -22.83 28.46
C PHE A 134 31.91 -22.54 27.94
N GLY A 135 32.83 -22.07 28.79
CA GLY A 135 34.14 -21.56 28.38
C GLY A 135 34.01 -20.29 27.53
N ARG A 136 35.01 -20.04 26.68
CA ARG A 136 34.94 -19.01 25.64
C ARG A 136 34.05 -19.47 24.51
N VAL A 137 33.19 -18.59 24.01
CA VAL A 137 32.28 -18.89 22.90
C VAL A 137 32.58 -17.99 21.71
N MET A 138 32.54 -18.57 20.51
CA MET A 138 32.83 -17.84 19.27
C MET A 138 31.60 -17.12 18.77
N HIS A 139 31.80 -15.94 18.19
CA HIS A 139 30.77 -15.22 17.47
C HIS A 139 30.34 -16.05 16.26
N LEU A 140 29.03 -16.19 16.05
CA LEU A 140 28.43 -17.03 15.02
C LEU A 140 28.89 -16.63 13.61
N ASP A 141 28.86 -15.33 13.29
CA ASP A 141 29.12 -14.82 11.94
C ASP A 141 30.47 -14.12 11.72
N GLN A 142 31.25 -13.89 12.78
CA GLN A 142 32.50 -13.11 12.72
C GLN A 142 33.69 -14.00 13.08
N PRO A 143 34.47 -14.46 12.08
CA PRO A 143 35.61 -15.33 12.32
C PRO A 143 36.64 -14.68 13.27
N GLY A 144 37.06 -15.43 14.29
CA GLY A 144 38.08 -14.99 15.24
C GLY A 144 37.59 -14.05 16.34
N VAL A 145 36.31 -13.65 16.34
CA VAL A 145 35.71 -12.85 17.42
C VAL A 145 35.18 -13.81 18.49
N GLU A 146 35.64 -13.66 19.73
CA GLU A 146 35.24 -14.48 20.87
C GLU A 146 34.64 -13.64 22.01
N PHE A 147 33.75 -14.25 22.77
CA PHE A 147 33.27 -13.72 24.04
C PHE A 147 33.92 -14.51 25.18
N ASP A 148 34.60 -13.78 26.06
CA ASP A 148 35.18 -14.31 27.31
C ASP A 148 34.37 -13.76 28.50
N PRO A 149 33.64 -14.62 29.24
CA PRO A 149 32.82 -14.20 30.38
C PRO A 149 33.64 -13.61 31.55
N HIS A 150 34.98 -13.74 31.54
CA HIS A 150 35.87 -13.20 32.56
C HIS A 150 36.67 -11.97 32.09
N SER A 151 36.44 -11.51 30.86
CA SER A 151 37.09 -10.29 30.35
C SER A 151 36.61 -9.04 31.10
N GLN A 152 37.54 -8.13 31.41
CA GLN A 152 37.19 -6.84 32.01
C GLN A 152 36.52 -5.94 30.97
N GLY A 153 35.34 -5.40 31.29
CA GLY A 153 34.64 -4.40 30.48
C GLY A 153 33.41 -4.90 29.71
N GLU A 154 33.06 -6.18 29.81
CA GLU A 154 31.83 -6.73 29.25
C GLU A 154 30.76 -6.89 30.35
N ASP A 155 29.74 -6.04 30.35
CA ASP A 155 28.64 -6.12 31.31
C ASP A 155 27.52 -7.01 30.76
N LEU A 156 27.55 -8.28 31.16
CA LEU A 156 26.59 -9.31 30.74
C LEU A 156 25.23 -9.13 31.41
N LEU A 157 24.25 -8.69 30.61
CA LEU A 157 22.87 -8.49 31.04
C LEU A 157 22.08 -9.80 31.04
N ALA A 158 22.08 -10.51 29.91
CA ALA A 158 21.35 -11.77 29.74
C ALA A 158 22.03 -12.68 28.72
N ALA A 159 21.85 -13.99 28.89
CA ALA A 159 22.19 -15.00 27.91
C ALA A 159 21.08 -16.05 27.80
N ASN A 160 20.44 -16.14 26.64
CA ASN A 160 19.31 -17.04 26.40
C ASN A 160 19.57 -17.96 25.20
N ALA A 161 19.44 -19.26 25.43
CA ALA A 161 19.49 -20.27 24.39
C ALA A 161 18.17 -20.32 23.64
N TYR A 162 18.21 -20.44 22.32
CA TYR A 162 17.03 -20.62 21.49
C TYR A 162 16.58 -22.07 21.61
N THR A 163 15.50 -22.29 22.35
CA THR A 163 15.00 -23.64 22.66
C THR A 163 13.97 -24.14 21.64
N GLY A 164 13.87 -25.47 21.56
CA GLY A 164 12.96 -26.20 20.68
C GLY A 164 11.56 -26.45 21.27
N MET A 165 10.80 -27.31 20.62
CA MET A 165 9.43 -27.69 20.98
C MET A 165 9.32 -28.70 22.12
N ALA A 166 10.41 -29.33 22.56
CA ALA A 166 10.36 -30.46 23.50
C ALA A 166 9.61 -30.15 24.81
N GLY A 167 9.86 -28.98 25.41
CA GLY A 167 9.13 -28.54 26.61
C GLY A 167 7.64 -28.27 26.34
N ILE A 168 7.32 -27.75 25.15
CA ILE A 168 5.94 -27.45 24.72
C ILE A 168 5.14 -28.75 24.56
N VAL A 169 5.70 -29.73 23.84
CA VAL A 169 5.08 -31.05 23.67
C VAL A 169 4.83 -31.70 25.03
N ARG A 170 5.83 -31.67 25.92
CA ARG A 170 5.69 -32.27 27.25
C ARG A 170 4.61 -31.59 28.09
N ALA A 171 4.52 -30.27 28.05
CA ALA A 171 3.45 -29.53 28.75
C ALA A 171 2.06 -29.91 28.22
N LEU A 172 1.89 -30.06 26.89
CA LEU A 172 0.63 -30.51 26.28
C LEU A 172 0.27 -31.95 26.65
N GLU A 173 1.24 -32.87 26.69
CA GLU A 173 1.03 -34.26 27.13
C GLU A 173 0.56 -34.35 28.60
N LEU A 174 1.08 -33.45 29.44
CA LEU A 174 0.66 -33.31 30.85
C LEU A 174 -0.67 -32.57 31.01
N GLY A 175 -1.27 -32.11 29.90
CA GLY A 175 -2.61 -31.54 29.85
C GLY A 175 -2.67 -30.02 30.00
N ALA A 176 -1.61 -29.28 29.68
CA ALA A 176 -1.67 -27.82 29.65
C ALA A 176 -2.66 -27.30 28.59
N ASP A 177 -3.28 -26.16 28.89
CA ASP A 177 -4.11 -25.39 27.97
C ASP A 177 -3.37 -24.16 27.45
N ILE A 178 -2.62 -23.49 28.33
CA ILE A 178 -1.80 -22.33 28.01
C ILE A 178 -0.36 -22.61 28.44
N ILE A 179 0.59 -22.36 27.53
CA ILE A 179 2.00 -22.64 27.73
C ILE A 179 2.80 -21.38 27.45
N ILE A 180 3.55 -20.96 28.45
CA ILE A 180 4.35 -19.73 28.41
C ILE A 180 5.82 -20.10 28.40
N CYS A 181 6.49 -19.87 27.29
CA CYS A 181 7.91 -20.11 27.14
C CYS A 181 8.72 -18.86 27.52
N GLY A 182 9.96 -19.07 27.95
CA GLY A 182 11.02 -18.06 27.79
C GLY A 182 11.43 -17.96 26.33
N ARG A 183 12.72 -17.80 26.03
CA ARG A 183 13.19 -17.84 24.63
C ARG A 183 13.11 -19.24 24.04
N CYS A 184 12.18 -19.43 23.11
CA CYS A 184 12.20 -20.51 22.12
C CYS A 184 12.43 -19.92 20.72
N THR A 185 12.62 -20.78 19.72
CA THR A 185 12.52 -20.28 18.33
C THR A 185 11.07 -19.92 18.03
N ASP A 186 10.89 -18.91 17.19
CA ASP A 186 9.61 -18.29 16.85
C ASP A 186 8.60 -19.32 16.28
N ALA A 187 9.09 -20.33 15.56
CA ALA A 187 8.29 -21.43 15.01
C ALA A 187 8.02 -22.60 15.99
N SER A 188 8.80 -22.74 17.08
CA SER A 188 8.67 -23.85 18.05
C SER A 188 7.26 -24.00 18.64
N PRO A 189 6.51 -22.92 18.95
CA PRO A 189 5.10 -23.02 19.37
C PRO A 189 4.21 -23.80 18.40
N VAL A 190 4.35 -23.53 17.10
CA VAL A 190 3.57 -24.21 16.05
C VAL A 190 4.01 -25.66 15.90
N MET A 191 5.32 -25.91 15.94
CA MET A 191 5.87 -27.27 15.89
C MET A 191 5.38 -28.13 17.06
N GLY A 192 5.43 -27.61 18.29
CA GLY A 192 5.02 -28.34 19.49
C GLY A 192 3.54 -28.70 19.49
N LEU A 193 2.69 -27.77 19.05
CA LEU A 193 1.25 -28.02 18.88
C LEU A 193 0.98 -29.10 17.84
N ALA A 194 1.64 -29.04 16.68
CA ALA A 194 1.45 -30.03 15.61
C ALA A 194 1.96 -31.42 16.02
N ALA A 195 3.14 -31.50 16.64
CA ALA A 195 3.73 -32.74 17.09
C ALA A 195 2.87 -33.43 18.17
N TRP A 196 2.37 -32.66 19.16
CA TRP A 196 1.43 -33.19 20.16
C TRP A 196 0.12 -33.65 19.53
N TRP A 197 -0.46 -32.85 18.64
CA TRP A 197 -1.76 -33.16 18.04
C TRP A 197 -1.73 -34.44 17.21
N HIS A 198 -0.65 -34.68 16.46
CA HIS A 198 -0.51 -35.86 15.61
C HIS A 198 0.27 -37.02 16.25
N GLY A 199 0.85 -36.82 17.44
CA GLY A 199 1.67 -37.82 18.13
C GLY A 199 3.00 -38.10 17.42
N TRP A 200 3.58 -37.11 16.75
CA TRP A 200 4.85 -37.25 16.05
C TRP A 200 6.02 -37.44 17.02
N LYS A 201 7.00 -38.22 16.60
CA LYS A 201 8.24 -38.46 17.34
C LYS A 201 9.28 -37.41 16.97
N ALA A 202 10.24 -37.19 17.87
CA ALA A 202 11.38 -36.30 17.65
C ALA A 202 12.29 -36.71 16.48
N THR A 203 12.11 -37.92 15.94
CA THR A 203 12.84 -38.47 14.78
C THR A 203 12.10 -38.32 13.45
N ASP A 204 10.83 -37.88 13.46
CA ASP A 204 9.99 -37.78 12.26
C ASP A 204 10.33 -36.49 11.47
N CYS A 205 11.56 -36.41 10.97
CA CYS A 205 12.18 -35.16 10.52
C CYS A 205 11.36 -34.44 9.43
N ASP A 206 10.77 -35.13 8.46
CA ASP A 206 10.04 -34.47 7.36
C ASP A 206 8.81 -33.70 7.85
N VAL A 207 8.01 -34.29 8.75
CA VAL A 207 6.82 -33.62 9.29
C VAL A 207 7.19 -32.52 10.28
N LEU A 208 8.30 -32.67 11.00
CA LEU A 208 8.84 -31.61 11.86
C LEU A 208 9.34 -30.42 11.03
N ALA A 209 10.08 -30.66 9.95
CA ALA A 209 10.53 -29.62 9.03
C ALA A 209 9.36 -28.90 8.34
N ALA A 210 8.32 -29.65 7.98
CA ALA A 210 7.07 -29.07 7.51
C ALA A 210 6.45 -28.14 8.56
N SER A 211 6.31 -28.58 9.81
CA SER A 211 5.76 -27.74 10.88
C SER A 211 6.63 -26.52 11.22
N LEU A 212 7.96 -26.63 11.07
CA LEU A 212 8.88 -25.50 11.18
C LEU A 212 8.56 -24.43 10.12
N MET A 213 8.37 -24.83 8.87
CA MET A 213 7.99 -23.89 7.80
C MET A 213 6.57 -23.34 7.97
N ALA A 214 5.65 -24.14 8.51
CA ALA A 214 4.32 -23.65 8.87
C ALA A 214 4.40 -22.56 9.95
N GLY A 215 5.27 -22.73 10.95
CA GLY A 215 5.55 -21.73 11.99
C GLY A 215 6.14 -20.45 11.42
N HIS A 216 7.23 -20.58 10.66
CA HIS A 216 7.89 -19.45 9.97
C HIS A 216 6.92 -18.60 9.13
N LEU A 217 5.95 -19.26 8.48
CA LEU A 217 4.97 -18.57 7.65
C LEU A 217 3.92 -17.78 8.45
N ILE A 218 3.68 -18.10 9.73
CA ILE A 218 2.63 -17.44 10.52
C ILE A 218 3.15 -16.59 11.69
N GLU A 219 4.41 -16.72 12.10
CA GLU A 219 4.95 -16.08 13.32
C GLU A 219 4.99 -14.54 13.27
N CYS A 220 5.26 -13.92 12.11
CA CYS A 220 5.35 -12.45 11.98
C CYS A 220 3.98 -11.74 11.80
N GLY A 221 2.93 -12.20 12.48
CA GLY A 221 1.60 -11.61 12.41
C GLY A 221 1.06 -11.56 10.97
N PRO A 222 0.61 -10.40 10.45
CA PRO A 222 -0.11 -10.31 9.18
C PRO A 222 0.79 -10.38 7.93
N TYR A 223 2.07 -10.76 8.03
CA TYR A 223 2.99 -10.69 6.88
C TYR A 223 2.54 -11.58 5.72
N VAL A 224 2.19 -12.84 6.00
CA VAL A 224 1.69 -13.76 4.97
C VAL A 224 0.27 -13.42 4.48
N THR A 225 -0.41 -12.49 5.17
CA THR A 225 -1.71 -11.94 4.80
C THR A 225 -1.61 -10.55 4.15
N GLY A 226 -0.40 -10.13 3.76
CA GLY A 226 -0.14 -8.92 2.96
C GLY A 226 0.55 -7.78 3.71
N GLY A 227 0.82 -7.92 5.01
CA GLY A 227 1.66 -7.00 5.77
C GLY A 227 3.10 -7.01 5.26
N ASN A 228 3.72 -5.82 5.18
CA ASN A 228 5.12 -5.67 4.72
C ASN A 228 5.45 -6.36 3.38
N TYR A 229 4.45 -6.53 2.53
CA TYR A 229 4.56 -7.15 1.20
C TYR A 229 4.82 -6.08 0.14
N CYS A 230 5.87 -6.24 -0.65
CA CYS A 230 6.28 -5.29 -1.70
C CYS A 230 5.26 -5.13 -2.85
N GLY A 231 4.34 -6.09 -2.99
CA GLY A 231 3.16 -6.01 -3.86
C GLY A 231 1.94 -5.41 -3.18
N GLN A 232 2.11 -4.56 -2.16
CA GLN A 232 1.04 -4.04 -1.29
C GLN A 232 -0.20 -3.52 -2.03
N ARG A 233 -0.02 -2.97 -3.24
CA ARG A 233 -1.10 -2.48 -4.12
C ARG A 233 -2.10 -3.56 -4.55
N GLU A 234 -1.72 -4.83 -4.42
CA GLU A 234 -2.54 -5.99 -4.76
C GLU A 234 -3.42 -6.44 -3.58
N VAL A 235 -3.13 -5.96 -2.37
CA VAL A 235 -3.91 -6.31 -1.18
C VAL A 235 -5.18 -5.47 -1.15
N PRO A 236 -6.39 -6.08 -1.18
CA PRO A 236 -7.64 -5.34 -1.30
C PRO A 236 -7.84 -4.32 -0.18
N ASP A 237 -7.63 -4.75 1.06
CA ASP A 237 -7.67 -3.90 2.25
C ASP A 237 -6.65 -4.39 3.27
N LEU A 238 -5.80 -3.50 3.76
CA LEU A 238 -4.79 -3.79 4.78
C LEU A 238 -5.15 -3.20 6.14
N HIS A 239 -6.19 -2.39 6.21
CA HIS A 239 -6.72 -1.95 7.49
C HIS A 239 -7.26 -3.16 8.24
N HIS A 240 -6.82 -3.36 9.49
CA HIS A 240 -7.27 -4.49 10.32
C HIS A 240 -7.14 -5.86 9.61
N ALA A 241 -6.03 -6.09 8.91
CA ALA A 241 -5.74 -7.36 8.22
C ALA A 241 -5.99 -8.57 9.13
N GLY A 242 -6.52 -9.65 8.55
CA GLY A 242 -6.66 -10.91 9.28
C GLY A 242 -5.30 -11.50 9.56
N PHE A 243 -5.12 -12.01 10.78
CA PHE A 243 -3.91 -12.74 11.13
C PHE A 243 -3.95 -14.17 10.56
N PRO A 244 -2.79 -14.76 10.26
CA PRO A 244 -2.73 -16.01 9.54
C PRO A 244 -3.11 -17.21 10.39
N ILE A 245 -3.58 -18.24 9.70
CA ILE A 245 -3.86 -19.57 10.21
C ILE A 245 -3.12 -20.56 9.33
N THR A 246 -2.47 -21.55 9.94
CA THR A 246 -1.94 -22.72 9.24
C THR A 246 -2.77 -23.95 9.58
N GLU A 247 -3.06 -24.77 8.58
CA GLU A 247 -3.66 -26.09 8.71
C GLU A 247 -2.56 -27.13 8.48
N ILE A 248 -2.27 -27.98 9.46
CA ILE A 248 -1.18 -28.96 9.40
C ILE A 248 -1.76 -30.38 9.51
N GLY A 249 -1.66 -31.16 8.44
CA GLY A 249 -2.10 -32.56 8.38
C GLY A 249 -1.13 -33.53 9.07
N ALA A 250 -1.59 -34.74 9.39
CA ALA A 250 -0.78 -35.76 10.04
C ALA A 250 0.43 -36.23 9.21
N ASP A 251 0.36 -36.04 7.89
CA ASP A 251 1.41 -36.29 6.90
C ASP A 251 2.37 -35.11 6.70
N GLY A 252 2.22 -34.03 7.48
CA GLY A 252 2.98 -32.79 7.33
C GLY A 252 2.48 -31.89 6.20
N SER A 253 1.32 -32.15 5.60
CA SER A 253 0.73 -31.24 4.62
C SER A 253 0.36 -29.89 5.25
N ILE A 254 0.71 -28.78 4.61
CA ILE A 254 0.52 -27.41 5.14
C ILE A 254 -0.38 -26.60 4.22
N VAL A 255 -1.39 -25.95 4.78
CA VAL A 255 -2.17 -24.92 4.09
C VAL A 255 -2.22 -23.65 4.93
N ILE A 256 -1.75 -22.54 4.35
CA ILE A 256 -1.88 -21.20 4.94
C ILE A 256 -3.20 -20.58 4.50
N THR A 257 -3.90 -19.99 5.46
CA THR A 257 -5.16 -19.27 5.29
C THR A 257 -5.26 -18.11 6.30
N LYS A 258 -6.40 -17.43 6.33
CA LYS A 258 -6.77 -16.44 7.36
C LYS A 258 -8.23 -16.61 7.75
N PRO A 259 -8.72 -15.99 8.85
CA PRO A 259 -10.14 -15.98 9.20
C PRO A 259 -11.01 -15.57 8.01
N GLU A 260 -12.13 -16.25 7.84
CA GLU A 260 -13.05 -15.95 6.75
C GLU A 260 -13.64 -14.54 6.90
N GLY A 261 -13.76 -13.81 5.79
CA GLY A 261 -14.29 -12.44 5.79
C GLY A 261 -13.34 -11.37 6.35
N SER A 262 -12.16 -11.72 6.86
CA SER A 262 -11.17 -10.72 7.29
C SER A 262 -10.47 -10.04 6.11
N ASN A 263 -9.98 -8.83 6.35
CA ASN A 263 -9.11 -8.09 5.44
C ASN A 263 -7.76 -8.81 5.23
N GLY A 264 -6.92 -8.29 4.33
CA GLY A 264 -5.67 -8.90 3.88
C GLY A 264 -5.84 -9.81 2.65
N LEU A 265 -4.74 -10.44 2.23
CA LEU A 265 -4.64 -11.36 1.10
C LEU A 265 -3.66 -12.50 1.42
N VAL A 266 -4.09 -13.75 1.29
CA VAL A 266 -3.18 -14.91 1.29
C VAL A 266 -3.01 -15.42 -0.14
N SER A 267 -1.80 -15.25 -0.69
CA SER A 267 -1.44 -15.62 -2.05
C SER A 267 -0.07 -16.27 -2.11
N VAL A 268 0.24 -16.94 -3.23
CA VAL A 268 1.59 -17.48 -3.48
C VAL A 268 2.68 -16.44 -3.22
N ASP A 269 2.48 -15.19 -3.63
CA ASP A 269 3.50 -14.15 -3.49
C ASP A 269 3.62 -13.59 -2.06
N THR A 270 2.53 -13.54 -1.28
CA THR A 270 2.63 -13.19 0.15
C THR A 270 3.31 -14.32 0.94
N CYS A 271 3.07 -15.58 0.57
CA CYS A 271 3.79 -16.73 1.12
C CYS A 271 5.27 -16.75 0.73
N LYS A 272 5.63 -16.43 -0.52
CA LYS A 272 7.03 -16.26 -0.93
C LYS A 272 7.73 -15.15 -0.16
N ALA A 273 7.06 -14.01 0.01
CA ALA A 273 7.60 -12.89 0.76
C ALA A 273 7.97 -13.29 2.19
N GLN A 274 7.06 -13.98 2.90
CA GLN A 274 7.34 -14.45 4.26
C GLN A 274 8.38 -15.57 4.28
N LEU A 275 8.32 -16.55 3.37
CA LEU A 275 9.28 -17.65 3.36
C LEU A 275 10.73 -17.14 3.15
N LEU A 276 10.92 -16.17 2.27
CA LEU A 276 12.23 -15.60 1.95
C LEU A 276 12.70 -14.55 2.97
N TYR A 277 11.86 -14.19 3.95
CA TYR A 277 12.20 -13.29 5.02
C TYR A 277 12.93 -14.05 6.14
N GLU A 278 14.00 -13.47 6.67
CA GLU A 278 14.72 -13.96 7.87
C GLU A 278 15.40 -15.34 7.78
N ILE A 279 15.57 -15.84 6.56
CA ILE A 279 16.34 -17.06 6.30
C ILE A 279 17.81 -16.76 6.01
N GLN A 280 18.69 -17.74 6.26
CA GLN A 280 20.12 -17.65 5.93
C GLN A 280 20.44 -18.28 4.56
N GLY A 281 19.52 -19.07 4.01
CA GLY A 281 19.70 -19.84 2.79
C GLY A 281 18.69 -20.97 2.69
N VAL A 282 19.06 -22.05 1.99
CA VAL A 282 18.15 -23.19 1.73
C VAL A 282 18.01 -24.13 2.92
N TYR A 283 18.92 -24.08 3.90
CA TYR A 283 18.82 -24.88 5.12
C TYR A 283 18.36 -24.00 6.28
N TYR A 284 17.14 -24.19 6.75
CA TYR A 284 16.62 -23.51 7.93
C TYR A 284 16.98 -24.33 9.17
N LEU A 285 17.78 -23.75 10.07
CA LEU A 285 18.22 -24.44 11.29
C LEU A 285 17.25 -24.17 12.45
N ASN A 286 16.76 -25.23 13.07
CA ASN A 286 15.98 -25.20 14.30
C ASN A 286 16.53 -26.27 15.29
N PRO A 287 16.42 -26.08 16.62
CA PRO A 287 16.90 -27.05 17.59
C PRO A 287 16.37 -28.48 17.40
N ASP A 288 15.16 -28.65 16.85
CA ASP A 288 14.52 -29.97 16.72
C ASP A 288 14.67 -30.61 15.34
N VAL A 289 14.96 -29.83 14.31
CA VAL A 289 15.08 -30.30 12.92
C VAL A 289 15.80 -29.27 12.05
N ILE A 290 16.44 -29.69 10.98
CA ILE A 290 16.86 -28.79 9.90
C ILE A 290 15.88 -28.95 8.74
N ALA A 291 15.25 -27.87 8.28
CA ALA A 291 14.44 -27.91 7.07
C ALA A 291 15.28 -27.57 5.84
N ASP A 292 15.37 -28.49 4.90
CA ASP A 292 15.81 -28.22 3.53
C ASP A 292 14.62 -27.72 2.71
N ILE A 293 14.72 -26.47 2.28
CA ILE A 293 13.69 -25.73 1.55
C ILE A 293 14.12 -25.34 0.14
N GLU A 294 15.20 -25.93 -0.39
CA GLU A 294 15.67 -25.62 -1.76
C GLU A 294 14.57 -25.89 -2.81
N GLN A 295 13.80 -26.97 -2.61
CA GLN A 295 12.72 -27.41 -3.50
C GLN A 295 11.33 -26.92 -3.06
N ALA A 296 11.26 -25.96 -2.14
CA ALA A 296 10.00 -25.41 -1.68
C ALA A 296 9.20 -24.81 -2.85
N THR A 297 7.91 -25.13 -2.90
CA THR A 297 6.97 -24.61 -3.89
C THR A 297 5.64 -24.27 -3.24
N PHE A 298 4.95 -23.26 -3.77
CA PHE A 298 3.63 -22.87 -3.32
C PHE A 298 2.58 -23.11 -4.40
N ILE A 299 1.43 -23.63 -4.00
CA ILE A 299 0.27 -23.85 -4.88
C ILE A 299 -0.93 -23.09 -4.31
N GLN A 300 -1.54 -22.23 -5.12
CA GLN A 300 -2.81 -21.60 -4.78
C GLN A 300 -3.94 -22.64 -4.86
N LEU A 301 -4.56 -22.98 -3.74
CA LEU A 301 -5.68 -23.95 -3.70
C LEU A 301 -7.04 -23.28 -3.93
N GLY A 302 -7.15 -22.00 -3.57
CA GLY A 302 -8.38 -21.22 -3.67
C GLY A 302 -8.16 -19.81 -3.15
N LYS A 303 -9.24 -19.03 -3.03
CA LYS A 303 -9.17 -17.70 -2.42
C LYS A 303 -8.58 -17.82 -1.01
N ASP A 304 -7.55 -17.02 -0.73
CA ASP A 304 -6.89 -16.94 0.57
C ASP A 304 -6.39 -18.30 1.11
N ARG A 305 -6.10 -19.28 0.24
CA ARG A 305 -5.60 -20.61 0.64
C ARG A 305 -4.42 -21.04 -0.22
N VAL A 306 -3.27 -21.24 0.41
CA VAL A 306 -2.01 -21.59 -0.26
C VAL A 306 -1.39 -22.81 0.40
N ARG A 307 -1.01 -23.79 -0.40
CA ARG A 307 -0.32 -25.01 0.04
C ARG A 307 1.19 -24.87 -0.13
N LEU A 308 1.97 -25.27 0.86
CA LEU A 308 3.42 -25.45 0.77
C LEU A 308 3.75 -26.91 0.46
N LEU A 309 4.73 -27.14 -0.42
CA LEU A 309 5.27 -28.45 -0.79
C LEU A 309 6.81 -28.38 -0.88
N GLY A 310 7.46 -29.54 -0.91
CA GLY A 310 8.89 -29.65 -1.24
C GLY A 310 9.85 -29.34 -0.09
N VAL A 311 9.36 -29.35 1.16
CA VAL A 311 10.19 -29.25 2.37
C VAL A 311 10.64 -30.66 2.77
N ARG A 312 11.93 -30.82 3.10
CA ARG A 312 12.50 -32.08 3.61
C ARG A 312 13.16 -31.85 4.97
N GLY A 313 13.04 -32.82 5.87
CA GLY A 313 13.71 -32.79 7.16
C GLY A 313 15.06 -33.48 7.16
N LEU A 314 16.03 -32.85 7.79
CA LEU A 314 17.33 -33.42 8.14
C LEU A 314 17.47 -33.45 9.67
N LEU A 315 18.47 -34.19 10.15
CA LEU A 315 18.77 -34.29 11.57
C LEU A 315 18.98 -32.90 12.20
N PRO A 316 18.53 -32.68 13.44
CA PRO A 316 18.75 -31.42 14.15
C PRO A 316 20.25 -31.12 14.30
N PRO A 317 20.62 -29.83 14.45
CA PRO A 317 21.98 -29.43 14.79
C PRO A 317 22.37 -29.96 16.19
N SER A 318 23.64 -30.31 16.42
CA SER A 318 24.14 -30.64 17.77
C SER A 318 24.24 -29.43 18.72
N THR A 319 24.09 -28.22 18.19
CA THR A 319 24.17 -26.94 18.92
C THR A 319 22.87 -26.14 18.81
N ALA A 320 22.63 -25.26 19.77
CA ALA A 320 21.59 -24.23 19.73
C ALA A 320 22.22 -22.83 19.65
N LYS A 321 21.49 -21.89 19.04
CA LYS A 321 21.84 -20.46 19.05
C LYS A 321 21.77 -19.95 20.49
N LEU A 322 22.80 -19.23 20.91
CA LEU A 322 22.86 -18.48 22.17
C LEU A 322 22.84 -17.00 21.85
N SER A 323 21.88 -16.27 22.41
CA SER A 323 21.84 -14.81 22.40
C SER A 323 22.51 -14.29 23.65
N ILE A 324 23.63 -13.58 23.51
CA ILE A 324 24.30 -12.88 24.60
C ILE A 324 24.04 -11.38 24.43
N CYS A 325 23.47 -10.75 25.45
CA CYS A 325 23.15 -9.33 25.48
C CYS A 325 24.08 -8.60 26.45
N LEU A 326 24.81 -7.62 25.93
CA LEU A 326 25.86 -6.89 26.64
C LEU A 326 25.48 -5.40 26.71
N MET A 327 25.82 -4.71 27.80
CA MET A 327 25.66 -3.25 27.86
C MET A 327 26.66 -2.57 26.91
N GLY A 328 26.17 -1.74 25.99
CA GLY A 328 27.00 -1.03 25.01
C GLY A 328 27.51 0.34 25.47
N GLY A 329 26.92 0.90 26.52
CA GLY A 329 27.10 2.29 26.92
C GLY A 329 25.87 3.12 26.57
N TYR A 330 26.06 4.30 26.02
CA TYR A 330 25.00 5.28 25.73
C TYR A 330 24.99 5.72 24.28
N GLN A 331 23.81 6.10 23.79
CA GLN A 331 23.59 6.64 22.46
C GLN A 331 22.64 7.84 22.46
N ALA A 332 22.78 8.73 21.49
CA ALA A 332 21.90 9.87 21.28
C ALA A 332 21.89 10.29 19.80
N GLU A 333 20.87 11.03 19.40
CA GLU A 333 20.73 11.53 18.03
C GLU A 333 19.94 12.83 17.93
N ILE A 334 20.10 13.54 16.83
CA ILE A 334 19.19 14.61 16.43
C ILE A 334 19.20 14.79 14.92
N SER A 335 18.09 15.30 14.39
CA SER A 335 17.97 15.68 12.98
C SER A 335 18.04 17.19 12.80
N ALA A 336 18.78 17.63 11.79
CA ALA A 336 18.74 18.97 11.21
C ALA A 336 18.04 18.90 9.84
N TYR A 337 17.53 20.03 9.36
CA TYR A 337 16.78 20.08 8.10
C TYR A 337 17.27 21.21 7.19
N ALA A 338 17.56 20.88 5.94
CA ALA A 338 17.93 21.84 4.90
C ALA A 338 16.83 21.89 3.84
N THR A 339 16.40 23.09 3.47
CA THR A 339 15.35 23.30 2.46
C THR A 339 15.90 24.00 1.22
N GLY A 340 15.45 23.56 0.04
CA GLY A 340 15.62 24.26 -1.23
C GLY A 340 16.99 24.03 -1.87
N LEU A 341 17.63 25.11 -2.30
CA LEU A 341 18.89 25.07 -3.06
C LEU A 341 20.06 24.57 -2.22
N ASP A 342 21.08 24.03 -2.89
CA ASP A 342 22.41 23.73 -2.34
C ASP A 342 22.40 22.82 -1.09
N THR A 343 21.47 21.88 -1.00
CA THR A 343 21.39 20.93 0.14
C THR A 343 22.70 20.17 0.37
N ASP A 344 23.46 19.92 -0.69
CA ASP A 344 24.73 19.20 -0.67
C ASP A 344 25.81 20.04 0.02
N PHE A 345 25.93 21.31 -0.38
CA PHE A 345 26.80 22.27 0.30
C PHE A 345 26.39 22.47 1.77
N LYS A 346 25.08 22.63 2.05
CA LYS A 346 24.56 22.78 3.41
C LYS A 346 24.90 21.59 4.31
N PHE A 347 24.83 20.38 3.76
CA PHE A 347 25.24 19.15 4.46
C PHE A 347 26.73 19.17 4.79
N GLU A 348 27.59 19.47 3.83
CA GLU A 348 29.05 19.53 4.05
C GLU A 348 29.45 20.63 5.04
N VAL A 349 28.77 21.79 5.02
CA VAL A 349 28.96 22.86 6.01
C VAL A 349 28.62 22.36 7.42
N LEU A 350 27.43 21.78 7.61
CA LEU A 350 27.02 21.25 8.92
C LEU A 350 28.00 20.17 9.40
N LYS A 351 28.35 19.23 8.52
CA LYS A 351 29.25 18.13 8.83
C LYS A 351 30.62 18.64 9.25
N SER A 352 31.22 19.55 8.49
CA SER A 352 32.52 20.15 8.82
C SER A 352 32.48 20.93 10.15
N GLN A 353 31.40 21.67 10.39
CA GLN A 353 31.23 22.46 11.62
C GLN A 353 31.11 21.58 12.86
N VAL A 354 30.34 20.49 12.78
CA VAL A 354 30.19 19.54 13.90
C VAL A 354 31.49 18.77 14.13
N LEU A 355 32.11 18.25 13.07
CA LEU A 355 33.36 17.48 13.19
C LEU A 355 34.53 18.33 13.71
N GLY A 356 34.54 19.64 13.45
CA GLY A 356 35.56 20.56 13.98
C GLY A 356 35.43 20.88 15.47
N GLN A 357 34.30 20.55 16.11
CA GLN A 357 34.03 20.83 17.53
C GLN A 357 34.04 19.57 18.41
N ILE A 358 34.07 18.39 17.80
CA ILE A 358 33.94 17.10 18.49
C ILE A 358 35.26 16.34 18.52
N THR A 359 35.54 15.69 19.65
CA THR A 359 36.68 14.79 19.79
C THR A 359 36.22 13.39 19.43
N GLN A 360 36.41 12.96 18.19
CA GLN A 360 35.85 11.68 17.70
C GLN A 360 36.30 10.46 18.52
N SER A 361 37.49 10.49 19.15
CA SER A 361 37.97 9.40 20.00
C SER A 361 37.15 9.18 21.27
N ASP A 362 36.31 10.14 21.66
CA ASP A 362 35.43 10.02 22.84
C ASP A 362 34.15 9.23 22.50
N PHE A 363 33.94 8.90 21.23
CA PHE A 363 32.78 8.18 20.72
C PHE A 363 33.19 6.82 20.15
N THR A 364 32.43 5.78 20.47
CA THR A 364 32.58 4.45 19.87
C THR A 364 31.96 4.38 18.47
N MET A 365 30.97 5.25 18.21
CA MET A 365 30.34 5.43 16.90
C MET A 365 29.96 6.90 16.74
N PHE A 366 30.22 7.46 15.57
CA PHE A 366 29.74 8.78 15.20
C PHE A 366 29.37 8.80 13.72
N SER A 367 28.12 9.16 13.43
CA SER A 367 27.58 9.20 12.07
C SER A 367 26.85 10.50 11.80
N ILE A 368 27.06 11.07 10.61
CA ILE A 368 26.30 12.20 10.08
C ILE A 368 25.84 11.81 8.67
N GLU A 369 24.53 11.65 8.50
CA GLU A 369 23.89 11.08 7.32
C GLU A 369 22.88 12.03 6.72
N ARG A 370 22.67 11.93 5.41
CA ARG A 370 21.70 12.72 4.66
C ARG A 370 20.62 11.80 4.08
N TYR A 371 19.37 12.18 4.28
CA TYR A 371 18.19 11.45 3.81
C TYR A 371 17.31 12.35 2.94
N GLY A 372 17.03 11.88 1.72
CA GLY A 372 16.23 12.57 0.72
C GLY A 372 17.02 13.52 -0.19
N SER A 373 16.28 14.22 -1.05
CA SER A 373 16.80 15.23 -1.99
C SER A 373 15.72 16.26 -2.28
N SER A 374 16.10 17.50 -2.62
CA SER A 374 15.13 18.51 -3.04
C SER A 374 14.62 18.23 -4.46
N VAL A 375 13.31 18.35 -4.67
CA VAL A 375 12.74 18.38 -6.03
C VAL A 375 13.01 19.73 -6.70
N THR A 376 13.01 19.75 -8.04
CA THR A 376 13.04 20.97 -8.84
C THR A 376 11.71 21.71 -8.74
N ASP A 377 11.75 23.04 -8.59
CA ASP A 377 10.57 23.93 -8.51
C ASP A 377 9.47 23.44 -7.54
N PRO A 378 9.78 23.34 -6.23
CA PRO A 378 8.89 22.72 -5.25
C PRO A 378 7.64 23.57 -4.98
N GLN A 379 6.46 22.96 -5.15
CA GLN A 379 5.17 23.59 -4.85
C GLN A 379 4.89 23.73 -3.34
N SER A 380 5.77 23.21 -2.48
CA SER A 380 5.72 23.40 -1.03
C SER A 380 7.09 23.15 -0.40
N GLN A 381 7.34 23.73 0.77
CA GLN A 381 8.56 23.49 1.55
C GLN A 381 8.82 22.00 1.78
N LYS A 382 7.77 21.22 2.08
CA LYS A 382 7.89 19.79 2.39
C LYS A 382 8.54 18.99 1.26
N LEU A 383 8.32 19.38 0.00
CA LEU A 383 8.86 18.70 -1.18
C LEU A 383 10.35 19.00 -1.42
N CYS A 384 10.90 20.03 -0.77
CA CYS A 384 12.29 20.44 -0.92
C CYS A 384 13.09 20.42 0.38
N THR A 385 12.57 19.80 1.44
CA THR A 385 13.30 19.62 2.70
C THR A 385 14.01 18.27 2.73
N THR A 386 15.33 18.31 2.94
CA THR A 386 16.20 17.15 3.15
C THR A 386 16.55 17.04 4.64
N GLN A 387 16.54 15.83 5.19
CA GLN A 387 16.89 15.56 6.59
C GLN A 387 18.38 15.21 6.70
N PHE A 388 19.08 15.79 7.68
CA PHE A 388 20.43 15.43 8.07
C PHE A 388 20.41 14.86 9.49
N ARG A 389 20.75 13.59 9.67
CA ARG A 389 20.74 12.93 10.97
C ARG A 389 22.15 12.84 11.52
N MET A 390 22.34 13.25 12.77
CA MET A 390 23.58 13.08 13.53
C MET A 390 23.32 12.07 14.64
N PHE A 391 24.16 11.04 14.72
CA PHE A 391 24.04 9.92 15.66
C PHE A 391 25.39 9.65 16.33
N ALA A 392 25.37 9.37 17.63
CA ALA A 392 26.58 9.12 18.39
C ALA A 392 26.39 8.02 19.45
N GLN A 393 27.43 7.23 19.69
CA GLN A 393 27.53 6.28 20.81
C GLN A 393 28.82 6.52 21.58
N SER A 394 28.78 6.35 22.90
CA SER A 394 29.95 6.39 23.77
C SER A 394 29.75 5.50 24.99
N ARG A 395 30.86 5.13 25.64
CA ARG A 395 30.83 4.36 26.91
C ARG A 395 30.38 5.21 28.09
N THR A 396 30.51 6.53 28.01
CA THR A 396 30.24 7.47 29.11
C THR A 396 29.14 8.46 28.72
N LYS A 397 28.36 8.93 29.71
CA LYS A 397 27.29 9.92 29.45
C LYS A 397 27.86 11.30 29.16
N GLU A 398 29.00 11.60 29.77
CA GLU A 398 29.66 12.90 29.77
C GLU A 398 30.06 13.32 28.35
N ALA A 399 30.39 12.38 27.46
CA ALA A 399 30.69 12.65 26.06
C ALA A 399 29.54 13.37 25.33
N PHE A 400 28.29 13.16 25.76
CA PHE A 400 27.12 13.74 25.10
C PHE A 400 26.93 15.24 25.39
N GLU A 401 27.60 15.80 26.40
CA GLU A 401 27.67 17.25 26.58
C GLU A 401 28.46 17.91 25.44
N GLN A 402 29.55 17.27 24.98
CA GLN A 402 30.28 17.71 23.79
C GLN A 402 29.43 17.57 22.53
N PHE A 403 28.68 16.47 22.39
CA PHE A 403 27.76 16.25 21.27
C PHE A 403 26.71 17.37 21.18
N LYS A 404 26.03 17.68 22.30
CA LYS A 404 25.05 18.78 22.39
C LYS A 404 25.71 20.11 22.03
N ARG A 405 26.85 20.43 22.64
CA ARG A 405 27.58 21.69 22.40
C ARG A 405 28.00 21.85 20.94
N ALA A 406 28.56 20.80 20.33
CA ALA A 406 29.00 20.83 18.93
C ALA A 406 27.86 21.14 17.96
N ILE A 407 26.64 20.72 18.28
CA ILE A 407 25.46 20.97 17.45
C ILE A 407 24.91 22.38 17.69
N PHE A 408 24.68 22.76 18.96
CA PHE A 408 24.08 24.06 19.29
C PHE A 408 24.99 25.25 19.01
N TYR A 409 26.31 25.10 19.19
CA TYR A 409 27.27 26.15 18.89
C TYR A 409 27.19 26.61 17.43
N ASN A 410 26.79 25.72 16.53
CA ASN A 410 26.67 25.99 15.11
C ASN A 410 25.27 26.48 14.69
N GLY A 411 24.32 26.62 15.61
CA GLY A 411 22.93 26.99 15.28
C GLY A 411 22.79 28.32 14.54
N LEU A 412 23.42 29.39 15.04
CA LEU A 412 23.31 30.74 14.45
C LEU A 412 24.32 31.02 13.32
N GLN A 413 25.39 30.24 13.23
CA GLN A 413 26.43 30.34 12.19
C GLN A 413 26.34 29.22 11.14
N GLY A 414 25.31 28.39 11.22
CA GLY A 414 25.05 27.31 10.29
C GLY A 414 24.57 27.83 8.94
N TYR A 415 24.17 26.91 8.08
CA TYR A 415 23.64 27.29 6.77
C TYR A 415 22.32 28.07 6.87
N CYS A 416 22.01 28.84 5.82
CA CYS A 416 20.75 29.58 5.72
C CYS A 416 19.54 28.63 5.80
N GLY A 417 18.64 28.89 6.77
CA GLY A 417 17.46 28.08 7.02
C GLY A 417 17.68 26.85 7.92
N LEU A 418 18.85 26.71 8.56
CA LEU A 418 19.11 25.66 9.55
C LEU A 418 18.06 25.70 10.66
N HIS A 419 17.39 24.57 10.85
CA HIS A 419 16.55 24.30 12.01
C HIS A 419 16.69 22.83 12.40
N LEU A 420 16.52 22.54 13.69
CA LEU A 420 16.65 21.22 14.27
C LEU A 420 15.26 20.62 14.56
N GLY A 421 15.19 19.30 14.68
CA GLY A 421 14.04 18.62 15.25
C GLY A 421 13.80 19.10 16.67
N MET A 422 12.56 19.50 16.98
CA MET A 422 12.23 20.13 18.26
C MET A 422 12.07 19.15 19.42
N ASP A 423 12.18 17.84 19.17
CA ASP A 423 12.18 16.83 20.24
C ASP A 423 13.60 16.62 20.77
N TRP A 424 14.01 17.50 21.68
CA TRP A 424 15.35 17.46 22.27
C TRP A 424 15.61 16.22 23.12
N ARG A 425 14.57 15.45 23.48
CA ARG A 425 14.74 14.20 24.24
C ARG A 425 15.59 13.17 23.48
N THR A 426 15.67 13.28 22.15
CA THR A 426 16.52 12.38 21.35
C THR A 426 18.02 12.62 21.58
N MET A 427 18.40 13.80 22.07
CA MET A 427 19.79 14.13 22.42
C MET A 427 20.18 13.69 23.83
N GLU A 428 19.23 13.25 24.65
CA GLU A 428 19.54 12.73 25.98
C GLU A 428 20.15 11.33 25.87
N PRO A 429 21.32 11.08 26.49
CA PRO A 429 22.01 9.80 26.38
C PRO A 429 21.18 8.67 26.99
N ARG A 430 20.77 7.72 26.14
CA ARG A 430 20.04 6.52 26.55
C ARG A 430 20.93 5.28 26.44
N PRO A 431 20.80 4.29 27.35
CA PRO A 431 21.56 3.06 27.23
C PRO A 431 21.21 2.31 25.95
N TYR A 432 22.17 1.56 25.41
CA TYR A 432 21.96 0.66 24.28
C TYR A 432 22.63 -0.69 24.52
N ILE A 433 22.15 -1.69 23.78
CA ILE A 433 22.55 -3.09 23.96
C ILE A 433 23.37 -3.52 22.76
N ARG A 434 24.47 -4.23 23.00
CA ARG A 434 25.23 -4.95 21.99
C ARG A 434 24.79 -6.41 21.99
N TYR A 435 24.58 -6.94 20.79
CA TYR A 435 24.13 -8.31 20.59
C TYR A 435 25.29 -9.20 20.12
N PHE A 436 25.54 -10.30 20.83
CA PHE A 436 26.57 -11.28 20.50
C PHE A 436 25.93 -12.66 20.29
N PRO A 437 25.72 -13.09 19.04
CA PRO A 437 25.22 -14.43 18.73
C PRO A 437 26.34 -15.47 18.81
N ALA A 438 26.08 -16.57 19.51
CA ALA A 438 27.01 -17.70 19.66
C ALA A 438 26.29 -19.05 19.51
N LEU A 439 27.02 -20.15 19.68
CA LEU A 439 26.48 -21.51 19.73
C LEU A 439 26.88 -22.21 21.02
N ILE A 440 25.96 -22.99 21.59
CA ILE A 440 26.23 -23.90 22.71
C ILE A 440 25.71 -25.30 22.42
N PRO A 441 26.27 -26.37 23.02
CA PRO A 441 25.74 -27.73 22.85
C PRO A 441 24.32 -27.86 23.38
N GLN A 442 23.42 -28.45 22.59
CA GLN A 442 22.02 -28.65 23.02
C GLN A 442 21.92 -29.54 24.27
N SER A 443 22.82 -30.50 24.40
CA SER A 443 22.90 -31.43 25.54
C SER A 443 23.15 -30.76 26.90
N ARG A 444 23.48 -29.46 26.91
CA ARG A 444 23.75 -28.68 28.12
C ARG A 444 22.65 -27.68 28.48
N ILE A 445 21.51 -27.71 27.80
CA ILE A 445 20.36 -26.83 28.09
C ILE A 445 19.43 -27.55 29.08
N PRO A 446 19.22 -27.03 30.30
CA PRO A 446 18.45 -27.70 31.34
C PRO A 446 16.95 -27.40 31.22
N LEU A 447 16.31 -27.89 30.16
CA LEU A 447 14.88 -27.67 29.91
C LEU A 447 14.00 -28.30 31.00
N ALA A 448 12.98 -27.58 31.43
CA ALA A 448 11.98 -28.07 32.40
C ALA A 448 10.60 -27.42 32.17
N VAL A 449 9.55 -28.12 32.61
CA VAL A 449 8.16 -27.67 32.56
C VAL A 449 7.59 -27.57 33.97
N GLY A 450 6.95 -26.45 34.31
CA GLY A 450 6.19 -26.29 35.55
C GLY A 450 4.73 -25.91 35.30
N PHE A 451 3.88 -26.11 36.31
CA PHE A 451 2.46 -25.76 36.29
C PHE A 451 2.12 -24.83 37.46
N VAL A 452 1.22 -23.88 37.23
CA VAL A 452 0.76 -22.98 38.30
C VAL A 452 0.07 -23.79 39.39
N GLY A 453 0.42 -23.52 40.66
CA GLY A 453 -0.06 -24.26 41.82
C GLY A 453 0.67 -25.58 42.11
N GLY A 454 1.63 -26.00 41.27
CA GLY A 454 2.50 -27.15 41.51
C GLY A 454 3.91 -26.76 41.96
N GLU A 455 4.49 -27.49 42.92
CA GLU A 455 5.85 -27.24 43.40
C GLU A 455 6.93 -27.95 42.57
N THR A 456 6.57 -28.99 41.83
CA THR A 456 7.52 -29.84 41.10
C THR A 456 7.58 -29.45 39.63
N GLN A 457 8.80 -29.26 39.11
CA GLN A 457 9.04 -29.14 37.67
C GLN A 457 9.39 -30.52 37.08
N HIS A 458 8.96 -30.75 35.84
CA HIS A 458 9.30 -31.92 35.05
C HIS A 458 10.52 -31.61 34.17
N THR A 459 11.67 -32.18 34.51
CA THR A 459 12.89 -32.07 33.69
C THR A 459 12.68 -32.76 32.34
N ILE A 460 13.14 -32.12 31.28
CA ILE A 460 13.16 -32.67 29.92
C ILE A 460 14.55 -33.23 29.65
N GLU A 461 14.61 -34.44 29.14
CA GLU A 461 15.89 -35.05 28.76
C GLU A 461 16.55 -34.23 27.65
N ALA A 462 17.82 -33.87 27.86
CA ALA A 462 18.57 -33.09 26.89
C ALA A 462 18.85 -33.94 25.65
N ARG A 463 18.63 -33.37 24.46
CA ARG A 463 18.83 -34.05 23.18
C ARG A 463 20.30 -34.48 23.01
N GLN A 464 20.51 -35.75 22.69
CA GLN A 464 21.84 -36.32 22.43
C GLN A 464 22.12 -36.50 20.92
N ASP A 465 21.08 -36.68 20.09
CA ASP A 465 21.20 -37.15 18.70
C ASP A 465 21.27 -36.01 17.66
N GLY A 466 22.27 -35.13 17.78
CA GLY A 466 22.48 -34.00 16.86
C GLY A 466 23.55 -34.24 15.78
N GLY A 467 23.30 -33.76 14.57
CA GLY A 467 24.23 -33.79 13.45
C GLY A 467 24.99 -32.47 13.24
N THR A 468 26.03 -32.51 12.39
CA THR A 468 26.67 -31.30 11.88
C THR A 468 25.78 -30.68 10.79
N PRO A 469 25.38 -29.40 10.91
CA PRO A 469 24.57 -28.75 9.88
C PRO A 469 25.28 -28.74 8.51
N PRO A 470 24.54 -28.92 7.41
CA PRO A 470 25.09 -28.74 6.08
C PRO A 470 25.51 -27.28 5.87
N ARG A 471 26.55 -27.07 5.05
CA ARG A 471 26.98 -25.72 4.67
C ARG A 471 25.95 -25.09 3.73
N GLN A 472 25.57 -23.83 4.00
CA GLN A 472 24.74 -23.07 3.08
C GLN A 472 25.40 -22.97 1.70
N PRO A 473 24.66 -23.18 0.60
CA PRO A 473 25.17 -22.93 -0.74
C PRO A 473 25.55 -21.46 -0.94
N ASN A 474 26.66 -21.21 -1.62
CA ASN A 474 27.12 -19.86 -1.97
C ASN A 474 27.71 -19.87 -3.38
N TYR A 475 26.90 -19.58 -4.38
CA TYR A 475 27.30 -19.58 -5.78
C TYR A 475 26.52 -18.55 -6.61
N ASP A 476 27.13 -18.11 -7.72
CA ASP A 476 26.44 -17.35 -8.77
C ASP A 476 25.86 -18.30 -9.82
N ALA A 477 24.88 -17.83 -10.59
CA ALA A 477 24.24 -18.60 -11.65
C ALA A 477 25.26 -19.22 -12.61
N THR A 478 25.05 -20.49 -12.95
CA THR A 478 25.93 -21.24 -13.87
C THR A 478 25.80 -20.77 -15.32
N VAL A 479 24.64 -20.22 -15.69
CA VAL A 479 24.39 -19.64 -17.02
C VAL A 479 24.58 -18.12 -16.95
N PRO A 480 25.56 -17.54 -17.68
CA PRO A 480 25.75 -16.10 -17.70
C PRO A 480 24.59 -15.41 -18.43
N LEU A 481 24.30 -14.16 -18.04
CA LEU A 481 23.23 -13.35 -18.63
C LEU A 481 23.33 -13.24 -20.17
N SER A 482 24.55 -13.25 -20.73
CA SER A 482 24.79 -13.20 -22.18
C SER A 482 24.27 -14.42 -22.95
N LYS A 483 24.01 -15.55 -22.27
CA LYS A 483 23.43 -16.76 -22.85
C LYS A 483 21.92 -16.88 -22.62
N VAL A 484 21.31 -15.96 -21.86
CA VAL A 484 19.86 -15.89 -21.70
C VAL A 484 19.30 -15.14 -22.92
N PRO A 485 18.36 -15.72 -23.69
CA PRO A 485 17.70 -15.00 -24.77
C PRO A 485 16.89 -13.85 -24.19
N LEU A 486 17.26 -12.60 -24.51
CA LEU A 486 16.57 -11.41 -24.04
C LEU A 486 16.00 -10.62 -25.20
N SER A 487 14.80 -10.07 -25.01
CA SER A 487 14.30 -9.00 -25.87
C SER A 487 15.11 -7.71 -25.65
N ARG A 488 14.78 -6.67 -26.42
CA ARG A 488 15.29 -5.32 -26.18
C ARG A 488 15.08 -4.93 -24.71
N THR A 489 16.08 -4.31 -24.09
CA THR A 489 15.95 -3.82 -22.71
C THR A 489 15.45 -2.38 -22.66
N VAL A 490 14.83 -2.01 -21.53
CA VAL A 490 14.39 -0.64 -21.21
C VAL A 490 14.87 -0.27 -19.81
N LYS A 491 15.30 0.98 -19.60
CA LYS A 491 15.72 1.50 -18.28
C LYS A 491 14.50 1.78 -17.41
N ARG A 492 14.29 0.96 -16.37
CA ARG A 492 13.17 1.07 -15.42
C ARG A 492 13.60 0.60 -14.01
N PRO A 493 12.89 0.98 -12.94
CA PRO A 493 13.10 0.41 -11.62
C PRO A 493 13.04 -1.12 -11.63
N LEU A 494 13.99 -1.80 -10.98
CA LEU A 494 14.03 -3.27 -10.87
C LEU A 494 12.70 -3.85 -10.36
N GLY A 495 12.06 -3.13 -9.45
CA GLY A 495 10.75 -3.44 -8.88
C GLY A 495 9.61 -3.50 -9.88
N ASP A 496 9.84 -3.09 -11.13
CA ASP A 496 8.87 -3.23 -12.22
C ASP A 496 8.64 -4.68 -12.66
N LEU A 497 9.60 -5.55 -12.41
CA LEU A 497 9.52 -6.98 -12.71
C LEU A 497 9.74 -7.85 -11.47
N VAL A 498 10.60 -7.40 -10.54
CA VAL A 498 11.11 -8.23 -9.44
C VAL A 498 10.48 -7.81 -8.12
N PHE A 499 9.98 -8.79 -7.39
CA PHE A 499 9.48 -8.64 -6.04
C PHE A 499 10.63 -8.91 -5.06
N ALA A 500 10.59 -8.31 -3.88
CA ALA A 500 11.60 -8.52 -2.87
C ALA A 500 11.02 -8.47 -1.44
N ARG A 501 11.72 -9.13 -0.52
CA ARG A 501 11.50 -9.01 0.92
C ARG A 501 12.84 -9.14 1.62
N SER A 502 13.01 -8.37 2.69
CA SER A 502 14.24 -8.31 3.46
C SER A 502 13.97 -8.16 4.96
N GLY A 503 14.94 -8.60 5.75
CA GLY A 503 14.94 -8.50 7.21
C GLY A 503 16.35 -8.57 7.76
N ASP A 504 16.49 -8.34 9.05
CA ASP A 504 17.74 -8.51 9.77
C ASP A 504 17.96 -9.97 10.18
N LYS A 505 19.18 -10.28 10.60
CA LYS A 505 19.51 -11.48 11.36
C LYS A 505 20.68 -11.15 12.27
N GLY A 506 20.38 -10.48 13.38
CA GLY A 506 21.40 -9.80 14.18
C GLY A 506 22.09 -8.71 13.36
N GLY A 507 23.42 -8.75 13.25
CA GLY A 507 24.21 -7.77 12.50
C GLY A 507 24.14 -7.89 10.96
N ASN A 508 23.38 -8.85 10.42
CA ASN A 508 23.31 -9.17 9.01
C ASN A 508 21.96 -8.75 8.41
N ALA A 509 21.91 -8.55 7.08
CA ALA A 509 20.65 -8.41 6.35
C ALA A 509 20.44 -9.56 5.38
N ASN A 510 19.22 -10.10 5.32
CA ASN A 510 18.80 -11.04 4.29
C ASN A 510 17.90 -10.32 3.27
N VAL A 511 17.95 -10.74 2.00
CA VAL A 511 17.04 -10.24 0.97
C VAL A 511 16.77 -11.32 -0.08
N GLY A 512 15.50 -11.68 -0.23
CA GLY A 512 15.00 -12.54 -1.30
C GLY A 512 14.40 -11.72 -2.44
N PHE A 513 14.72 -12.10 -3.67
CA PHE A 513 14.16 -11.55 -4.91
C PHE A 513 13.44 -12.65 -5.68
N TRP A 514 12.23 -12.40 -6.17
CA TRP A 514 11.49 -13.38 -6.97
C TRP A 514 10.70 -12.74 -8.10
N VAL A 515 10.32 -13.57 -9.07
CA VAL A 515 9.42 -13.22 -10.17
C VAL A 515 8.16 -14.08 -10.13
N ARG A 516 7.09 -13.57 -10.75
CA ARG A 516 5.77 -14.22 -10.79
C ARG A 516 5.55 -15.13 -11.99
N ASN A 517 6.49 -15.12 -12.94
CA ASN A 517 6.38 -15.90 -14.17
C ASN A 517 7.66 -16.71 -14.37
N ALA A 518 7.51 -18.00 -14.67
CA ALA A 518 8.59 -18.89 -15.03
C ALA A 518 9.47 -18.35 -16.17
N SER A 519 8.89 -17.61 -17.13
CA SER A 519 9.65 -17.03 -18.25
C SER A 519 10.68 -15.99 -17.81
N ALA A 520 10.45 -15.32 -16.67
CA ALA A 520 11.37 -14.33 -16.13
C ALA A 520 12.45 -14.94 -15.23
N TRP A 521 12.30 -16.20 -14.82
CA TRP A 521 13.23 -16.86 -13.90
C TRP A 521 14.66 -16.95 -14.45
N PRO A 522 14.90 -17.42 -15.69
CA PRO A 522 16.27 -17.50 -16.22
C PRO A 522 16.97 -16.14 -16.25
N TRP A 523 16.22 -15.06 -16.53
CA TRP A 523 16.77 -13.70 -16.50
C TRP A 523 17.11 -13.28 -15.07
N LEU A 524 16.20 -13.43 -14.11
CA LEU A 524 16.43 -13.05 -12.71
C LEU A 524 17.65 -13.79 -12.14
N GLN A 525 17.68 -15.11 -12.34
CA GLN A 525 18.75 -16.01 -11.91
C GLN A 525 20.12 -15.52 -12.40
N ALA A 526 20.24 -15.25 -13.70
CA ALA A 526 21.50 -14.82 -14.33
C ALA A 526 21.85 -13.34 -14.08
N PHE A 527 20.85 -12.48 -13.88
CA PHE A 527 21.04 -11.04 -13.66
C PHE A 527 21.51 -10.73 -12.24
N MET A 528 20.84 -11.31 -11.24
CA MET A 528 21.12 -11.09 -9.82
C MET A 528 22.28 -11.97 -9.36
N THR A 529 23.49 -11.54 -9.70
CA THR A 529 24.76 -12.08 -9.16
C THR A 529 25.20 -11.33 -7.90
N ARG A 530 26.15 -11.86 -7.14
CA ARG A 530 26.76 -11.17 -5.99
C ARG A 530 27.36 -9.81 -6.39
N ARG A 531 28.05 -9.77 -7.53
CA ARG A 531 28.60 -8.53 -8.11
C ARG A 531 27.48 -7.53 -8.43
N ARG A 532 26.36 -7.99 -9.00
CA ARG A 532 25.21 -7.14 -9.29
C ARG A 532 24.61 -6.56 -8.02
N LEU A 533 24.46 -7.35 -6.96
CA LEU A 533 23.97 -6.85 -5.66
C LEU A 533 24.85 -5.71 -5.14
N ILE A 534 26.18 -5.88 -5.18
CA ILE A 534 27.14 -4.85 -4.77
C ILE A 534 26.95 -3.54 -5.58
N GLU A 535 26.80 -3.64 -6.91
CA GLU A 535 26.51 -2.48 -7.76
C GLU A 535 25.18 -1.79 -7.41
N LEU A 536 24.17 -2.58 -7.02
CA LEU A 536 22.85 -2.08 -6.61
C LEU A 536 22.82 -1.50 -5.20
N LEU A 537 23.78 -1.83 -4.33
CA LEU A 537 23.97 -1.15 -3.06
C LEU A 537 24.64 0.22 -3.26
N GLY A 538 25.58 0.33 -4.21
CA GLY A 538 26.25 1.59 -4.49
C GLY A 538 27.06 2.08 -3.29
N ASP A 539 26.81 3.31 -2.84
CA ASP A 539 27.55 3.96 -1.75
C ASP A 539 27.32 3.29 -0.38
N ASP A 540 26.25 2.48 -0.25
CA ASP A 540 25.97 1.71 0.97
C ASP A 540 26.87 0.46 1.09
N TRP A 541 27.61 0.10 0.04
CA TRP A 541 28.54 -1.03 0.08
C TRP A 541 29.89 -0.67 0.72
N GLN A 542 30.40 -1.56 1.57
CA GLN A 542 31.74 -1.44 2.15
C GLN A 542 32.50 -2.76 2.00
N ALA A 543 33.81 -2.68 1.70
CA ALA A 543 34.63 -3.85 1.37
C ALA A 543 34.74 -4.89 2.49
N ARG A 544 34.41 -4.52 3.73
CA ARG A 544 34.38 -5.45 4.88
C ARG A 544 33.15 -6.38 4.89
N TYR A 545 32.10 -6.06 4.14
CA TYR A 545 30.90 -6.89 4.10
C TYR A 545 31.13 -8.15 3.29
N VAL A 546 30.40 -9.21 3.62
CA VAL A 546 30.42 -10.49 2.89
C VAL A 546 29.05 -10.77 2.31
N VAL A 547 28.98 -11.13 1.03
CA VAL A 547 27.73 -11.50 0.35
C VAL A 547 27.70 -12.99 0.05
N GLU A 548 26.65 -13.65 0.52
CA GLU A 548 26.32 -15.04 0.19
C GLU A 548 25.08 -15.06 -0.71
N ARG A 549 25.02 -16.03 -1.64
CA ARG A 549 23.92 -16.15 -2.61
C ARG A 549 23.50 -17.61 -2.79
N CYS A 550 22.20 -17.86 -2.76
CA CYS A 550 21.60 -19.14 -3.12
C CYS A 550 20.32 -18.94 -3.96
N GLU A 551 19.76 -20.04 -4.46
CA GLU A 551 18.63 -20.06 -5.39
C GLU A 551 17.51 -20.96 -4.86
N PHE A 552 16.27 -20.61 -5.20
CA PHE A 552 15.06 -21.39 -4.92
C PHE A 552 14.30 -21.61 -6.23
N PRO A 553 14.66 -22.64 -7.01
CA PRO A 553 14.09 -22.85 -8.35
C PRO A 553 12.57 -23.02 -8.33
N GLY A 554 12.03 -23.69 -7.28
CA GLY A 554 10.58 -23.87 -7.09
C GLY A 554 9.82 -22.57 -6.81
N LEU A 555 10.50 -21.54 -6.34
CA LEU A 555 9.92 -20.23 -6.04
C LEU A 555 10.23 -19.18 -7.11
N TRP A 556 11.11 -19.50 -8.07
CA TRP A 556 11.72 -18.56 -8.99
C TRP A 556 12.37 -17.39 -8.27
N ALA A 557 13.15 -17.73 -7.22
CA ALA A 557 13.76 -16.75 -6.34
C ALA A 557 15.28 -16.93 -6.21
N VAL A 558 15.94 -15.80 -5.97
CA VAL A 558 17.36 -15.70 -5.60
C VAL A 558 17.43 -14.99 -4.27
N HIS A 559 18.25 -15.51 -3.37
CA HIS A 559 18.35 -15.00 -2.00
C HIS A 559 19.79 -14.63 -1.67
N PHE A 560 19.95 -13.55 -0.91
CA PHE A 560 21.22 -13.05 -0.47
C PHE A 560 21.26 -12.83 1.04
N VAL A 561 22.44 -13.04 1.62
CA VAL A 561 22.78 -12.59 2.97
C VAL A 561 23.97 -11.65 2.88
N ILE A 562 23.85 -10.47 3.48
CA ILE A 562 24.90 -9.45 3.56
C ILE A 562 25.35 -9.37 5.01
N LYS A 563 26.54 -9.89 5.29
CA LYS A 563 27.07 -9.99 6.65
C LYS A 563 27.70 -8.68 7.10
N GLY A 564 27.34 -8.24 8.30
CA GLY A 564 27.88 -7.06 8.99
C GLY A 564 27.33 -5.70 8.52
N ILE A 565 26.38 -5.65 7.59
CA ILE A 565 25.81 -4.38 7.11
C ILE A 565 25.03 -3.63 8.20
N LEU A 566 24.47 -4.35 9.17
CA LEU A 566 23.74 -3.79 10.32
C LEU A 566 24.59 -3.70 11.59
N GLN A 567 25.93 -3.83 11.46
CA GLN A 567 26.88 -3.74 12.57
C GLN A 567 26.62 -4.84 13.62
N GLU A 568 26.39 -4.48 14.89
CA GLU A 568 26.10 -5.43 15.97
C GLU A 568 24.59 -5.67 16.17
N GLY A 569 23.74 -5.26 15.23
CA GLY A 569 22.29 -5.49 15.25
C GLY A 569 21.46 -4.25 15.58
N VAL A 570 20.13 -4.43 15.62
CA VAL A 570 19.16 -3.30 15.62
C VAL A 570 19.34 -2.30 16.76
N SER A 571 19.72 -2.74 17.96
CA SER A 571 19.84 -1.88 19.14
C SER A 571 21.10 -1.00 19.14
N SER A 572 22.10 -1.37 18.34
CA SER A 572 23.41 -0.71 18.28
C SER A 572 23.76 -0.16 16.89
N SER A 573 22.90 -0.36 15.89
CA SER A 573 23.15 0.10 14.52
C SER A 573 23.08 1.62 14.39
N SER A 574 24.06 2.22 13.72
CA SER A 574 23.97 3.62 13.31
C SER A 574 23.04 3.82 12.10
N VAL A 575 22.73 2.76 11.35
CA VAL A 575 21.86 2.80 10.16
C VAL A 575 20.41 3.03 10.59
N LEU A 576 19.71 3.95 9.91
CA LEU A 576 18.32 4.30 10.27
C LEU A 576 17.36 3.09 10.17
N ASP A 577 17.49 2.27 9.13
CA ASP A 577 16.75 1.00 8.98
C ASP A 577 17.54 -0.17 9.60
N GLY A 578 17.63 -0.19 10.93
CA GLY A 578 18.32 -1.24 11.69
C GLY A 578 17.72 -2.64 11.58
N PHE A 579 16.53 -2.80 10.99
CA PHE A 579 15.87 -4.09 10.71
C PHE A 579 15.99 -4.52 9.24
N ALA A 580 16.66 -3.73 8.39
CA ALA A 580 16.74 -3.92 6.94
C ALA A 580 15.39 -4.14 6.24
N LYS A 581 14.27 -3.63 6.78
CA LYS A 581 12.92 -3.88 6.22
C LYS A 581 12.73 -3.19 4.87
N SER A 582 13.42 -2.07 4.66
CA SER A 582 13.36 -1.23 3.46
C SER A 582 14.44 -1.58 2.44
N LEU A 583 15.42 -2.41 2.78
CA LEU A 583 16.54 -2.78 1.90
C LEU A 583 16.05 -3.37 0.56
N GLY A 584 15.07 -4.27 0.60
CA GLY A 584 14.45 -4.83 -0.60
C GLY A 584 13.78 -3.77 -1.48
N GLU A 585 13.07 -2.81 -0.87
CA GLU A 585 12.42 -1.71 -1.61
C GLU A 585 13.43 -0.74 -2.21
N PHE A 586 14.51 -0.41 -1.49
CA PHE A 586 15.62 0.38 -2.02
C PHE A 586 16.23 -0.29 -3.26
N LEU A 587 16.55 -1.58 -3.16
CA LEU A 587 17.14 -2.34 -4.28
C LEU A 587 16.16 -2.44 -5.46
N ARG A 588 14.86 -2.57 -5.20
CA ARG A 588 13.80 -2.53 -6.23
C ARG A 588 13.67 -1.16 -6.89
N ALA A 589 13.93 -0.06 -6.18
CA ALA A 589 13.87 1.28 -6.75
C ALA A 589 15.02 1.59 -7.74
N ARG A 590 16.11 0.82 -7.70
CA ARG A 590 17.27 1.01 -8.59
C ARG A 590 16.88 0.80 -10.06
N VAL A 591 17.27 1.75 -10.92
CA VAL A 591 16.98 1.71 -12.35
C VAL A 591 17.98 0.83 -13.11
N VAL A 592 17.50 -0.25 -13.71
CA VAL A 592 18.30 -1.23 -14.46
C VAL A 592 17.73 -1.45 -15.86
N GLY A 593 18.47 -2.15 -16.73
CA GLY A 593 17.94 -2.57 -18.03
C GLY A 593 17.09 -3.83 -17.89
N LEU A 594 15.77 -3.70 -18.05
CA LEU A 594 14.81 -4.81 -17.96
C LEU A 594 14.37 -5.29 -19.36
N PRO A 595 14.23 -6.59 -19.62
CA PRO A 595 13.68 -7.10 -20.89
C PRO A 595 12.24 -6.63 -21.11
N VAL A 596 11.95 -6.01 -22.25
CA VAL A 596 10.67 -5.35 -22.54
C VAL A 596 9.51 -6.35 -22.53
N ASP A 597 9.70 -7.54 -23.07
CA ASP A 597 8.70 -8.61 -23.08
C ASP A 597 8.30 -9.07 -21.67
N LEU A 598 9.27 -9.28 -20.78
CA LEU A 598 9.01 -9.67 -19.40
C LEU A 598 8.31 -8.57 -18.60
N VAL A 599 8.74 -7.31 -18.78
CA VAL A 599 8.11 -6.16 -18.12
C VAL A 599 6.69 -5.94 -18.62
N ARG A 600 6.43 -6.08 -19.93
CA ARG A 600 5.09 -5.97 -20.50
C ARG A 600 4.09 -6.93 -19.86
N VAL A 601 4.51 -8.16 -19.57
CA VAL A 601 3.65 -9.14 -18.88
C VAL A 601 3.21 -8.61 -17.50
N GLU A 602 4.11 -7.95 -16.77
CA GLU A 602 3.79 -7.35 -15.47
C GLU A 602 3.01 -6.04 -15.59
N ASP A 603 3.32 -5.20 -16.58
CA ASP A 603 2.55 -4.01 -16.91
C ASP A 603 1.13 -4.35 -17.34
N ASP A 604 0.87 -5.48 -18.01
CA ASP A 604 -0.49 -5.92 -18.37
C ASP A 604 -1.27 -6.47 -17.15
N ARG A 605 -0.56 -6.81 -16.07
CA ARG A 605 -1.13 -7.28 -14.81
C ARG A 605 -1.46 -6.12 -13.86
N ARG A 606 -0.60 -5.11 -13.76
CA ARG A 606 -0.72 -3.97 -12.82
C ARG A 606 -2.03 -3.15 -12.93
N PRO A 607 -2.57 -2.86 -14.14
CA PRO A 607 -3.87 -2.23 -14.32
C PRO A 607 -4.99 -3.00 -13.64
N ARG A 608 -4.87 -4.33 -13.50
CA ARG A 608 -5.91 -5.18 -12.89
C ARG A 608 -5.92 -5.09 -11.35
N ALA A 609 -4.80 -4.73 -10.72
CA ALA A 609 -4.68 -4.63 -9.27
C ALA A 609 -5.29 -3.32 -8.73
N PHE A 610 -5.05 -2.20 -9.42
CA PHE A 610 -5.68 -0.91 -9.08
C PHE A 610 -7.19 -0.92 -9.32
N GLU A 611 -7.65 -1.67 -10.32
CA GLU A 611 -9.08 -1.89 -10.56
C GLU A 611 -9.77 -2.77 -9.51
N SER A 612 -9.01 -3.51 -8.69
CA SER A 612 -9.60 -4.45 -7.72
C SER A 612 -10.27 -3.76 -6.52
N ARG A 613 -9.75 -2.61 -6.06
CA ARG A 613 -10.43 -1.75 -5.07
C ARG A 613 -11.67 -1.07 -5.66
N ALA A 614 -11.68 -0.82 -6.97
CA ALA A 614 -12.85 -0.32 -7.68
C ALA A 614 -13.86 -1.42 -8.05
N ARG A 615 -13.53 -2.72 -7.91
CA ARG A 615 -14.39 -3.83 -8.36
C ARG A 615 -15.55 -4.15 -7.42
N SER A 616 -15.52 -3.75 -6.14
CA SER A 616 -16.67 -4.01 -5.24
C SER A 616 -17.90 -3.16 -5.56
N SER A 617 -17.74 -2.12 -6.39
CA SER A 617 -18.82 -1.25 -6.87
C SER A 617 -19.10 -1.36 -8.38
N ARG A 618 -18.30 -2.12 -9.13
CA ARG A 618 -18.44 -2.27 -10.59
C ARG A 618 -19.47 -3.32 -10.96
N PRO A 619 -20.42 -3.01 -11.85
CA PRO A 619 -21.28 -4.02 -12.42
C PRO A 619 -20.47 -5.04 -13.24
N VAL A 620 -20.70 -6.35 -13.06
CA VAL A 620 -20.02 -7.44 -13.77
C VAL A 620 -20.98 -8.07 -14.78
N LYS A 621 -20.49 -8.31 -16.01
CA LYS A 621 -21.27 -9.00 -17.04
C LYS A 621 -21.45 -10.48 -16.68
N ASN A 622 -22.67 -10.97 -16.81
CA ASN A 622 -23.03 -12.36 -16.69
C ASN A 622 -22.83 -13.11 -18.01
N ALA A 623 -23.13 -14.41 -18.04
CA ALA A 623 -23.00 -15.25 -19.22
C ALA A 623 -23.85 -14.80 -20.43
N SER A 624 -24.89 -13.97 -20.20
CA SER A 624 -25.71 -13.36 -21.25
C SER A 624 -25.19 -11.99 -21.72
N GLY A 625 -24.08 -11.50 -21.17
CA GLY A 625 -23.50 -10.19 -21.48
C GLY A 625 -24.14 -9.02 -20.72
N ARG A 626 -25.08 -9.27 -19.80
CA ARG A 626 -25.81 -8.27 -18.99
C ARG A 626 -25.14 -8.06 -17.63
N TYR A 627 -25.20 -6.84 -17.09
CA TYR A 627 -24.58 -6.53 -15.80
C TYR A 627 -25.46 -6.96 -14.60
N ASP A 628 -24.96 -7.82 -13.69
CA ASP A 628 -25.78 -8.46 -12.64
C ASP A 628 -25.96 -7.64 -11.35
N ASN A 629 -25.11 -6.64 -11.10
CA ASN A 629 -25.07 -5.87 -9.84
C ASN A 629 -25.15 -4.35 -10.07
N VAL A 630 -26.04 -3.93 -10.98
CA VAL A 630 -26.36 -2.51 -11.24
C VAL A 630 -27.17 -1.92 -10.08
N ASP A 631 -26.70 -0.82 -9.50
CA ASP A 631 -27.41 -0.06 -8.46
C ASP A 631 -27.21 1.44 -8.67
N PHE A 632 -28.14 2.05 -9.42
CA PHE A 632 -28.11 3.48 -9.72
C PHE A 632 -28.24 4.40 -8.50
N ARG A 633 -28.65 3.89 -7.33
CA ARG A 633 -28.67 4.68 -6.09
C ARG A 633 -27.26 5.07 -5.64
N LYS A 634 -26.24 4.31 -6.06
CA LYS A 634 -24.82 4.62 -5.79
C LYS A 634 -24.28 5.74 -6.68
N ALA A 635 -24.98 6.08 -7.76
CA ALA A 635 -24.59 7.12 -8.71
C ALA A 635 -25.16 8.49 -8.37
N ALA A 636 -26.29 8.54 -7.66
CA ALA A 636 -26.91 9.79 -7.25
C ALA A 636 -26.00 10.55 -6.27
N GLY A 637 -25.70 11.81 -6.59
CA GLY A 637 -24.79 12.64 -5.83
C GLY A 637 -23.30 12.35 -6.05
N TYR A 638 -22.95 11.43 -6.97
CA TYR A 638 -21.54 11.18 -7.32
C TYR A 638 -20.92 12.41 -7.97
N GLU A 639 -19.82 12.88 -7.40
CA GLU A 639 -19.03 14.01 -7.91
C GLU A 639 -17.81 13.48 -8.66
N HIS A 640 -17.64 13.92 -9.91
CA HIS A 640 -16.46 13.60 -10.71
C HIS A 640 -15.25 14.39 -10.20
N PRO A 641 -14.02 13.89 -10.44
CA PRO A 641 -12.82 14.70 -10.28
C PRO A 641 -12.99 16.06 -11.00
N PRO A 642 -12.70 17.20 -10.33
CA PRO A 642 -12.85 18.51 -10.95
C PRO A 642 -12.03 18.65 -12.23
N ILE A 643 -12.60 19.29 -13.24
CA ILE A 643 -11.93 19.56 -14.52
C ILE A 643 -11.34 20.96 -14.50
N LYS A 644 -10.02 21.08 -14.65
CA LYS A 644 -9.36 22.38 -14.80
C LYS A 644 -9.72 23.00 -16.15
N CYS A 645 -10.08 24.28 -16.13
CA CYS A 645 -10.50 25.03 -17.30
C CYS A 645 -9.60 26.26 -17.51
N ALA A 646 -9.18 26.52 -18.73
CA ALA A 646 -8.47 27.75 -19.09
C ALA A 646 -8.77 28.19 -20.52
N TYR A 647 -8.84 29.50 -20.72
CA TYR A 647 -9.11 30.12 -22.01
C TYR A 647 -8.53 31.53 -22.08
N ASN A 648 -8.23 31.96 -23.28
CA ASN A 648 -7.74 33.30 -23.56
C ASN A 648 -8.80 34.12 -24.33
N ARG A 649 -8.49 35.39 -24.62
CA ARG A 649 -9.41 36.28 -25.37
C ARG A 649 -9.72 35.76 -26.78
N ARG A 650 -8.76 35.09 -27.44
CA ARG A 650 -8.95 34.51 -28.77
C ARG A 650 -10.00 33.40 -28.76
N ASP A 651 -10.06 32.60 -27.71
CA ASP A 651 -11.06 31.54 -27.57
C ASP A 651 -12.49 32.11 -27.52
N VAL A 652 -12.67 33.22 -26.80
CA VAL A 652 -13.95 33.92 -26.68
C VAL A 652 -14.39 34.54 -28.02
N LEU A 653 -13.45 35.18 -28.73
CA LEU A 653 -13.68 35.73 -30.07
C LEU A 653 -14.05 34.64 -31.08
N LEU A 654 -13.30 33.53 -31.07
CA LEU A 654 -13.53 32.38 -31.94
C LEU A 654 -14.92 31.79 -31.73
N PHE A 655 -15.34 31.64 -30.46
CA PHE A 655 -16.67 31.15 -30.13
C PHE A 655 -17.77 32.08 -30.64
N ALA A 656 -17.67 33.39 -30.39
CA ALA A 656 -18.65 34.36 -30.86
C ALA A 656 -18.79 34.34 -32.39
N ASN A 657 -17.67 34.26 -33.10
CA ASN A 657 -17.66 34.14 -34.56
C ASN A 657 -18.27 32.82 -35.04
N ALA A 658 -17.93 31.69 -34.39
CA ALA A 658 -18.41 30.36 -34.77
C ALA A 658 -19.92 30.17 -34.63
N ILE A 659 -20.56 30.90 -33.71
CA ILE A 659 -22.01 30.82 -33.47
C ILE A 659 -22.81 31.82 -34.31
N GLY A 660 -22.13 32.68 -35.08
CA GLY A 660 -22.77 33.58 -36.04
C GLY A 660 -22.97 35.03 -35.56
N CYS A 661 -22.26 35.50 -34.52
CA CYS A 661 -22.25 36.94 -34.20
C CYS A 661 -21.85 37.77 -35.43
N GLN A 662 -22.55 38.88 -35.65
CA GLN A 662 -22.39 39.68 -36.87
C GLN A 662 -21.54 40.93 -36.63
N LYS A 663 -21.15 41.61 -37.71
CA LYS A 663 -20.29 42.80 -37.67
C LYS A 663 -20.85 43.95 -36.82
N GLU A 664 -22.17 44.01 -36.62
CA GLU A 664 -22.84 44.98 -35.75
C GLU A 664 -22.65 44.68 -34.25
N GLU A 665 -22.15 43.49 -33.90
CA GLU A 665 -21.96 42.99 -32.54
C GLU A 665 -20.47 42.99 -32.16
N LEU A 666 -19.76 44.07 -32.48
CA LEU A 666 -18.31 44.21 -32.25
C LEU A 666 -17.90 44.01 -30.78
N HIS A 667 -18.79 44.24 -29.83
CA HIS A 667 -18.55 43.93 -28.42
C HIS A 667 -18.35 42.45 -28.12
N PHE A 668 -18.67 41.54 -29.05
CA PHE A 668 -18.30 40.12 -28.98
C PHE A 668 -17.12 39.74 -29.90
N LEU A 669 -16.80 40.57 -30.90
CA LEU A 669 -15.88 40.23 -32.00
C LEU A 669 -14.60 41.08 -32.05
N TYR A 670 -14.48 42.09 -31.19
CA TYR A 670 -13.32 42.98 -31.17
C TYR A 670 -12.87 43.26 -29.73
N GLU A 671 -11.68 42.78 -29.39
CA GLU A 671 -11.13 42.78 -28.02
C GLU A 671 -10.81 44.17 -27.46
N LEU A 672 -10.73 45.20 -28.33
CA LEU A 672 -10.53 46.60 -27.94
C LEU A 672 -11.84 47.40 -27.90
N HIS A 673 -12.99 46.79 -28.20
CA HIS A 673 -14.28 47.44 -28.03
C HIS A 673 -14.47 47.82 -26.55
N PRO A 674 -14.95 49.03 -26.21
CA PRO A 674 -15.06 49.47 -24.81
C PRO A 674 -15.97 48.59 -23.95
N ASN A 675 -16.92 47.91 -24.58
CA ASN A 675 -17.83 46.96 -23.94
C ASN A 675 -17.51 45.50 -24.29
N PHE A 676 -16.26 45.16 -24.63
CA PHE A 676 -15.88 43.80 -25.01
C PHE A 676 -16.26 42.79 -23.91
N ALA A 677 -17.02 41.76 -24.30
CA ALA A 677 -17.57 40.77 -23.38
C ALA A 677 -17.52 39.36 -23.98
N ALA A 678 -17.53 38.35 -23.11
CA ALA A 678 -17.73 36.98 -23.55
C ALA A 678 -19.22 36.71 -23.82
N PHE A 679 -19.51 35.93 -24.86
CA PHE A 679 -20.88 35.49 -25.12
C PHE A 679 -21.35 34.59 -23.95
N PRO A 680 -22.55 34.80 -23.36
CA PRO A 680 -22.93 34.18 -22.08
C PRO A 680 -22.87 32.65 -22.05
N THR A 681 -23.09 31.98 -23.19
CA THR A 681 -23.08 30.52 -23.27
C THR A 681 -21.71 29.89 -23.54
N PHE A 682 -20.66 30.70 -23.77
CA PHE A 682 -19.28 30.23 -23.97
C PHE A 682 -18.81 29.16 -22.95
N PRO A 683 -19.14 29.27 -21.63
CA PRO A 683 -18.67 28.31 -20.64
C PRO A 683 -19.08 26.85 -20.89
N ILE A 684 -20.13 26.60 -21.68
CA ILE A 684 -20.61 25.25 -21.99
C ILE A 684 -19.57 24.37 -22.70
N ASN A 685 -18.57 24.99 -23.34
CA ASN A 685 -17.53 24.29 -24.05
C ASN A 685 -16.27 23.99 -23.20
N LEU A 686 -16.16 24.58 -22.00
CA LEU A 686 -14.94 24.50 -21.20
C LEU A 686 -14.66 23.09 -20.68
N ALA A 687 -15.69 22.28 -20.42
CA ALA A 687 -15.54 20.86 -20.07
C ALA A 687 -14.78 20.06 -21.13
N PHE A 688 -15.00 20.39 -22.42
CA PHE A 688 -14.30 19.74 -23.53
C PHE A 688 -12.90 20.31 -23.70
N LYS A 689 -12.79 21.65 -23.74
CA LYS A 689 -11.53 22.37 -23.98
C LYS A 689 -10.51 22.17 -22.86
N GLN A 690 -10.97 22.09 -21.61
CA GLN A 690 -10.15 22.04 -20.42
C GLN A 690 -9.13 23.18 -20.40
N THR A 691 -7.85 22.88 -20.20
CA THR A 691 -6.76 23.87 -20.23
C THR A 691 -6.04 23.95 -21.58
N ASP A 692 -6.40 23.10 -22.55
CA ASP A 692 -5.65 23.00 -23.80
C ASP A 692 -5.81 24.23 -24.67
N GLN A 693 -4.73 24.56 -25.37
CA GLN A 693 -4.67 25.63 -26.37
C GLN A 693 -4.56 25.06 -27.80
N ASP A 694 -4.53 23.73 -27.92
CA ASP A 694 -4.37 22.99 -29.18
C ASP A 694 -5.49 21.95 -29.35
N VAL A 695 -5.55 21.30 -30.51
CA VAL A 695 -6.43 20.17 -30.78
C VAL A 695 -6.06 18.97 -29.92
N PHE A 696 -7.03 18.11 -29.62
CA PHE A 696 -6.83 16.91 -28.81
C PHE A 696 -7.69 15.75 -29.29
N ASP A 697 -7.33 14.53 -28.85
CA ASP A 697 -8.13 13.34 -29.09
C ASP A 697 -9.42 13.39 -28.25
N PHE A 698 -10.52 13.77 -28.90
CA PHE A 698 -11.83 13.86 -28.28
C PHE A 698 -12.31 12.51 -27.75
N ILE A 699 -12.11 11.42 -28.48
CA ILE A 699 -12.62 10.10 -28.07
C ILE A 699 -11.88 9.63 -26.82
N ALA A 700 -10.55 9.74 -26.80
CA ALA A 700 -9.75 9.39 -25.63
C ALA A 700 -10.11 10.24 -24.39
N ARG A 701 -10.45 11.51 -24.59
CA ARG A 701 -10.80 12.45 -23.51
C ARG A 701 -12.21 12.27 -22.96
N THR A 702 -13.15 11.86 -23.82
CA THR A 702 -14.57 11.70 -23.44
C THR A 702 -14.88 10.30 -22.91
N VAL A 703 -13.86 9.44 -22.72
CA VAL A 703 -13.99 8.20 -21.94
C VAL A 703 -14.27 8.59 -20.49
N THR A 704 -15.55 8.60 -20.13
CA THR A 704 -16.00 8.94 -18.79
C THR A 704 -15.42 7.96 -17.77
N GLY A 705 -14.95 8.50 -16.64
CA GLY A 705 -14.60 7.69 -15.48
C GLY A 705 -15.77 6.83 -15.00
N HIS A 706 -15.46 5.77 -14.26
CA HIS A 706 -16.47 4.87 -13.72
C HIS A 706 -17.40 5.60 -12.73
N VAL A 707 -18.70 5.64 -13.04
CA VAL A 707 -19.73 6.07 -12.09
C VAL A 707 -20.17 4.86 -11.23
N PRO A 708 -20.07 4.93 -9.89
CA PRO A 708 -20.39 3.81 -9.01
C PRO A 708 -21.80 3.25 -9.24
N GLY A 709 -21.90 1.91 -9.32
CA GLY A 709 -23.19 1.23 -9.51
C GLY A 709 -23.81 1.37 -10.91
N CYS A 710 -23.19 2.12 -11.83
CA CYS A 710 -23.62 2.22 -13.22
C CYS A 710 -22.80 1.31 -14.14
N PRO A 711 -23.43 0.67 -15.13
CA PRO A 711 -22.70 0.10 -16.26
C PRO A 711 -21.84 1.19 -16.94
N PRO A 712 -20.71 0.83 -17.55
CA PRO A 712 -20.00 1.74 -18.45
C PRO A 712 -20.96 2.32 -19.49
N PHE A 713 -20.98 3.65 -19.59
CA PHE A 713 -21.77 4.36 -20.59
C PHE A 713 -20.97 4.39 -21.90
N ASP A 714 -21.53 3.80 -22.94
CA ASP A 714 -20.92 3.83 -24.27
C ASP A 714 -21.24 5.16 -24.94
N ALA A 715 -20.27 6.07 -24.92
CA ALA A 715 -20.39 7.38 -25.54
C ALA A 715 -20.62 7.31 -27.06
N GLN A 716 -20.15 6.26 -27.74
CA GLN A 716 -20.36 6.08 -29.19
C GLN A 716 -21.81 5.73 -29.55
N ARG A 717 -22.55 5.20 -28.57
CA ARG A 717 -23.99 4.90 -28.68
C ARG A 717 -24.82 5.82 -27.81
N SER A 718 -24.39 7.08 -27.70
CA SER A 718 -25.07 8.09 -26.93
C SER A 718 -25.35 9.34 -27.75
N VAL A 719 -26.42 10.03 -27.41
CA VAL A 719 -26.75 11.34 -27.97
C VAL A 719 -27.06 12.31 -26.84
N ASP A 720 -26.73 13.58 -27.04
CA ASP A 720 -27.17 14.64 -26.14
C ASP A 720 -28.69 14.77 -26.21
N GLY A 721 -29.32 14.73 -25.05
CA GLY A 721 -30.76 14.86 -24.89
C GLY A 721 -31.18 16.29 -24.63
N GLU A 722 -30.63 16.87 -23.57
CA GLU A 722 -30.92 18.23 -23.14
C GLU A 722 -29.64 18.90 -22.65
N ARG A 723 -29.56 20.21 -22.84
CA ARG A 723 -28.53 21.08 -22.27
C ARG A 723 -29.18 22.34 -21.70
N GLY A 724 -28.67 22.78 -20.56
CA GLY A 724 -29.09 24.01 -19.92
C GLY A 724 -27.92 24.74 -19.26
N ILE A 725 -28.01 26.06 -19.20
CA ILE A 725 -27.06 26.95 -18.53
C ILE A 725 -27.81 28.05 -17.79
N GLU A 726 -27.38 28.33 -16.58
CA GLU A 726 -27.77 29.48 -15.78
C GLU A 726 -26.53 30.35 -15.56
N ILE A 727 -26.66 31.65 -15.86
CA ILE A 727 -25.59 32.63 -15.75
C ILE A 727 -25.69 33.28 -14.37
N LEU A 728 -24.84 32.83 -13.46
CA LEU A 728 -24.75 33.38 -12.11
C LEU A 728 -24.00 34.71 -12.11
N ARG A 729 -22.92 34.77 -12.91
CA ARG A 729 -22.07 35.95 -13.08
C ARG A 729 -21.51 35.96 -14.51
N PRO A 730 -21.31 37.13 -15.13
CA PRO A 730 -20.59 37.23 -16.39
C PRO A 730 -19.20 36.62 -16.24
N ILE A 731 -18.84 35.74 -17.17
CA ILE A 731 -17.51 35.15 -17.19
C ILE A 731 -16.50 36.18 -17.73
N PRO A 732 -15.28 36.29 -17.16
CA PRO A 732 -14.28 37.21 -17.68
C PRO A 732 -13.87 36.90 -19.12
N VAL A 733 -13.35 37.88 -19.85
CA VAL A 733 -12.91 37.70 -21.24
C VAL A 733 -11.60 36.90 -21.40
N SER A 734 -10.97 36.52 -20.29
CA SER A 734 -9.79 35.65 -20.21
C SER A 734 -9.77 34.96 -18.84
N SER A 735 -9.24 33.75 -18.76
CA SER A 735 -9.01 33.07 -17.48
C SER A 735 -7.69 33.47 -16.80
N ASP A 736 -6.96 34.43 -17.36
CA ASP A 736 -5.71 34.93 -16.76
C ASP A 736 -5.94 35.41 -15.32
N GLY A 737 -5.09 34.95 -14.41
CA GLY A 737 -5.22 35.19 -12.96
C GLY A 737 -6.27 34.34 -12.23
N LEU A 738 -7.16 33.60 -12.91
CA LEU A 738 -8.17 32.74 -12.27
C LEU A 738 -7.66 31.31 -12.01
N ASP A 739 -8.33 30.57 -11.14
CA ASP A 739 -8.16 29.11 -11.00
C ASP A 739 -9.49 28.41 -11.24
N LEU A 740 -9.88 28.25 -12.52
CA LEU A 740 -11.21 27.75 -12.88
C LEU A 740 -11.27 26.22 -12.83
N GLU A 741 -12.26 25.71 -12.11
CA GLU A 741 -12.65 24.30 -12.07
C GLU A 741 -14.12 24.15 -12.43
N GLU A 742 -14.42 23.16 -13.27
CA GLU A 742 -15.77 22.63 -13.43
C GLU A 742 -15.96 21.43 -12.50
N ILE A 743 -16.95 21.54 -11.61
CA ILE A 743 -17.34 20.48 -10.68
C ILE A 743 -18.61 19.84 -11.22
N SER A 744 -18.56 18.55 -11.58
CA SER A 744 -19.71 17.81 -12.11
C SER A 744 -20.28 16.82 -11.10
N LYS A 745 -21.59 16.83 -10.94
CA LYS A 745 -22.35 15.97 -10.03
C LYS A 745 -23.48 15.24 -10.76
N HIS A 746 -23.59 13.94 -10.54
CA HIS A 746 -24.70 13.13 -11.06
C HIS A 746 -25.96 13.33 -10.22
N ASN A 747 -27.09 13.63 -10.86
CA ASN A 747 -28.33 13.96 -10.15
C ASN A 747 -29.23 12.73 -9.97
N ALA A 748 -29.39 11.88 -10.99
CA ALA A 748 -30.03 10.57 -10.94
C ALA A 748 -29.95 9.90 -12.32
N ASN A 749 -30.02 8.56 -12.37
CA ASN A 749 -30.03 7.81 -13.63
C ASN A 749 -31.37 7.11 -13.81
N SER A 750 -32.10 7.46 -14.88
CA SER A 750 -33.44 6.94 -15.17
C SER A 750 -33.41 5.98 -16.36
N PRO A 751 -33.84 4.72 -16.22
CA PRO A 751 -34.05 3.83 -17.35
C PRO A 751 -35.45 4.08 -17.94
N ILE A 752 -35.52 4.53 -19.20
CA ILE A 752 -36.78 4.64 -19.97
C ILE A 752 -36.66 3.80 -21.25
N GLY A 753 -37.59 2.86 -21.45
CA GLY A 753 -37.82 2.24 -22.76
C GLY A 753 -36.60 1.59 -23.42
N GLY A 754 -35.72 0.93 -22.64
CA GLY A 754 -34.51 0.27 -23.17
C GLY A 754 -33.29 1.18 -23.33
N ALA A 755 -33.39 2.47 -23.01
CA ALA A 755 -32.27 3.42 -22.95
C ALA A 755 -31.83 3.72 -21.51
N MET A 756 -30.58 4.17 -21.35
CA MET A 756 -30.04 4.71 -20.09
C MET A 756 -29.99 6.24 -20.19
N ILE A 757 -30.54 6.94 -19.20
CA ILE A 757 -30.46 8.41 -19.12
C ILE A 757 -29.45 8.76 -18.02
N LEU A 758 -28.45 9.56 -18.37
CA LEU A 758 -27.53 10.18 -17.42
C LEU A 758 -27.84 11.65 -17.29
N GLU A 759 -28.15 12.10 -16.07
CA GLU A 759 -28.34 13.52 -15.76
C GLU A 759 -27.23 14.01 -14.84
N ALA A 760 -26.60 15.11 -15.24
CA ALA A 760 -25.56 15.76 -14.45
C ALA A 760 -25.78 17.27 -14.37
N GLU A 761 -25.35 17.82 -13.25
CA GLU A 761 -25.24 19.25 -12.99
C GLU A 761 -23.75 19.61 -12.88
N GLN A 762 -23.37 20.75 -13.44
CA GLN A 762 -22.01 21.23 -13.43
C GLN A 762 -21.96 22.65 -12.86
N LEU A 763 -20.95 22.94 -12.05
CA LEU A 763 -20.69 24.27 -11.49
C LEU A 763 -19.30 24.72 -11.91
N LEU A 764 -19.20 25.86 -12.62
CA LEU A 764 -17.93 26.49 -12.95
C LEU A 764 -17.54 27.48 -11.85
N VAL A 765 -16.41 27.26 -11.19
CA VAL A 765 -15.96 28.01 -10.02
C VAL A 765 -14.51 28.45 -10.16
N ASP A 766 -14.21 29.70 -9.79
CA ASP A 766 -12.83 30.13 -9.51
C ASP A 766 -12.46 29.73 -8.09
N LYS A 767 -11.52 28.80 -7.94
CA LYS A 767 -11.07 28.26 -6.66
C LYS A 767 -10.26 29.24 -5.83
N LYS A 768 -9.65 30.25 -6.45
CA LYS A 768 -8.93 31.31 -5.70
C LYS A 768 -9.90 32.17 -4.90
N THR A 769 -11.06 32.51 -5.48
CA THR A 769 -12.03 33.42 -4.85
C THR A 769 -13.31 32.74 -4.37
N ASN A 770 -13.47 31.45 -4.67
CA ASN A 770 -14.67 30.65 -4.45
C ASN A 770 -15.94 31.21 -5.13
N LYS A 771 -15.78 31.96 -6.23
CA LYS A 771 -16.89 32.53 -7.00
C LYS A 771 -17.35 31.58 -8.09
N ALA A 772 -18.65 31.28 -8.12
CA ALA A 772 -19.27 30.51 -9.21
C ALA A 772 -19.71 31.42 -10.36
N TYR A 773 -19.52 30.99 -11.61
CA TYR A 773 -19.87 31.74 -12.82
C TYR A 773 -21.13 31.22 -13.48
N THR A 774 -21.20 29.90 -13.70
CA THR A 774 -22.33 29.25 -14.35
C THR A 774 -22.71 27.99 -13.63
N LYS A 775 -24.01 27.70 -13.68
CA LYS A 775 -24.58 26.41 -13.31
C LYS A 775 -25.15 25.77 -14.57
N MET A 776 -24.66 24.61 -14.94
CA MET A 776 -25.01 23.92 -16.18
C MET A 776 -25.70 22.60 -15.87
N THR A 777 -26.54 22.16 -16.80
CA THR A 777 -27.22 20.86 -16.72
C THR A 777 -27.10 20.14 -18.05
N SER A 778 -26.99 18.82 -17.97
CA SER A 778 -26.83 17.94 -19.11
C SER A 778 -27.64 16.68 -18.93
N THR A 779 -28.27 16.24 -20.02
CA THR A 779 -28.92 14.94 -20.13
C THR A 779 -28.33 14.21 -21.32
N ALA A 780 -27.82 13.00 -21.13
CA ALA A 780 -27.34 12.12 -22.19
C ALA A 780 -28.23 10.88 -22.29
N PHE A 781 -28.55 10.45 -23.52
CA PHE A 781 -29.34 9.25 -23.80
C PHE A 781 -28.46 8.15 -24.40
N GLY A 782 -28.28 7.05 -23.67
CA GLY A 782 -27.60 5.84 -24.14
C GLY A 782 -28.56 4.89 -24.86
N ILE A 783 -28.45 4.83 -26.18
CA ILE A 783 -29.35 4.07 -27.06
C ILE A 783 -29.11 2.56 -26.88
N GLY A 784 -30.14 1.83 -26.42
CA GLY A 784 -30.06 0.39 -26.19
C GLY A 784 -29.18 0.00 -24.99
N GLN A 785 -28.84 0.96 -24.12
CA GLN A 785 -27.99 0.77 -22.94
C GLN A 785 -28.81 0.61 -21.63
N GLY A 786 -30.13 0.55 -21.71
CA GLY A 786 -31.05 0.44 -20.57
C GLY A 786 -31.39 -0.99 -20.15
N GLY A 787 -32.54 -1.18 -19.50
CA GLY A 787 -33.02 -2.51 -19.05
C GLY A 787 -32.58 -2.90 -17.63
N TYR A 788 -32.29 -1.93 -16.76
CA TYR A 788 -31.95 -2.13 -15.35
C TYR A 788 -32.98 -1.44 -14.44
N ASN A 789 -33.10 -1.86 -13.18
CA ASN A 789 -34.01 -1.21 -12.22
C ASN A 789 -33.30 -0.01 -11.55
N GLY A 790 -33.94 1.17 -11.55
CA GLY A 790 -33.37 2.40 -10.99
C GLY A 790 -34.44 3.42 -10.58
N PRO A 791 -34.10 4.39 -9.72
CA PRO A 791 -35.03 5.45 -9.34
C PRO A 791 -35.37 6.30 -10.57
N ARG A 792 -36.65 6.62 -10.77
CA ARG A 792 -37.06 7.58 -11.81
C ARG A 792 -36.68 8.98 -11.36
N GLY A 793 -35.97 9.70 -12.21
CA GLY A 793 -35.75 11.14 -12.04
C GLY A 793 -37.08 11.93 -12.08
N PRO A 794 -37.09 13.18 -11.62
CA PRO A 794 -38.27 14.04 -11.67
C PRO A 794 -38.76 14.20 -13.12
N THR A 795 -40.07 14.11 -13.34
CA THR A 795 -40.66 14.30 -14.67
C THR A 795 -40.63 15.80 -15.00
N LYS A 796 -39.78 16.21 -15.95
CA LYS A 796 -39.78 17.60 -16.46
C LYS A 796 -41.02 17.83 -17.34
N SER A 797 -41.70 18.96 -17.14
CA SER A 797 -42.82 19.39 -17.98
C SER A 797 -42.34 19.69 -19.41
N VAL A 798 -43.00 19.11 -20.40
CA VAL A 798 -42.73 19.43 -21.81
C VAL A 798 -43.26 20.84 -22.11
N VAL A 799 -42.35 21.75 -22.43
CA VAL A 799 -42.69 23.10 -22.90
C VAL A 799 -43.15 22.98 -24.36
N LYS A 800 -44.37 23.43 -24.66
CA LYS A 800 -44.92 23.44 -26.02
C LYS A 800 -44.89 24.86 -26.58
N ALA A 801 -44.59 24.99 -27.87
CA ALA A 801 -44.71 26.25 -28.58
C ALA A 801 -46.18 26.75 -28.53
N PRO A 802 -46.43 28.03 -28.25
CA PRO A 802 -47.77 28.60 -28.29
C PRO A 802 -48.43 28.46 -29.67
N GLU A 803 -49.74 28.19 -29.70
CA GLU A 803 -50.54 28.16 -30.94
C GLU A 803 -50.88 29.59 -31.43
N ARG A 804 -49.85 30.42 -31.63
CA ARG A 804 -49.93 31.78 -32.19
C ARG A 804 -48.66 32.10 -33.00
N ALA A 805 -48.68 33.17 -33.80
CA ALA A 805 -47.49 33.63 -34.50
C ALA A 805 -46.34 33.96 -33.52
N PRO A 806 -45.07 33.69 -33.90
CA PRO A 806 -43.90 34.03 -33.08
C PRO A 806 -43.72 35.55 -32.98
N ASP A 807 -43.24 36.01 -31.84
CA ASP A 807 -42.94 37.42 -31.58
C ASP A 807 -41.65 37.85 -32.28
N ALA A 808 -40.71 36.93 -32.46
CA ALA A 808 -39.49 37.14 -33.23
C ALA A 808 -39.07 35.88 -33.97
N VAL A 809 -38.38 36.09 -35.10
CA VAL A 809 -37.77 35.02 -35.90
C VAL A 809 -36.33 35.40 -36.21
N HIS A 810 -35.42 34.46 -36.01
CA HIS A 810 -34.02 34.57 -36.42
C HIS A 810 -33.72 33.46 -37.44
N ILE A 811 -33.15 33.83 -38.59
CA ILE A 811 -32.80 32.90 -39.66
C ILE A 811 -31.30 32.96 -39.86
N ILE A 812 -30.63 31.82 -39.80
CA ILE A 812 -29.20 31.68 -40.09
C ILE A 812 -29.00 30.59 -41.14
N LYS A 813 -28.30 30.92 -42.23
CA LYS A 813 -27.82 29.94 -43.19
C LYS A 813 -26.44 29.48 -42.75
N THR A 814 -26.33 28.23 -42.31
CA THR A 814 -25.01 27.67 -41.96
C THR A 814 -24.20 27.43 -43.24
N THR A 815 -22.88 27.51 -43.14
CA THR A 815 -21.98 27.15 -44.24
C THR A 815 -21.63 25.66 -44.17
N PRO A 816 -21.15 25.04 -45.26
CA PRO A 816 -20.59 23.70 -45.21
C PRO A 816 -19.47 23.54 -44.17
N GLU A 817 -18.70 24.61 -43.91
CA GLU A 817 -17.60 24.63 -42.95
C GLU A 817 -18.03 24.96 -41.51
N ALA A 818 -19.32 25.21 -41.25
CA ALA A 818 -19.80 25.68 -39.93
C ALA A 818 -19.40 24.73 -38.80
N ALA A 819 -19.50 23.42 -39.02
CA ALA A 819 -19.07 22.40 -38.05
C ALA A 819 -17.54 22.37 -37.86
N LEU A 820 -16.77 22.65 -38.91
CA LEU A 820 -15.31 22.71 -38.89
C LEU A 820 -14.78 23.94 -38.16
N LEU A 821 -15.54 25.04 -38.16
CA LEU A 821 -15.23 26.23 -37.39
C LEU A 821 -15.62 26.04 -35.91
N TYR A 822 -16.83 25.54 -35.63
CA TYR A 822 -17.32 25.40 -34.25
C TYR A 822 -16.51 24.38 -33.43
N ARG A 823 -16.03 23.28 -34.05
CA ARG A 823 -15.19 22.29 -33.35
C ARG A 823 -13.93 22.88 -32.70
N LEU A 824 -13.39 23.97 -33.26
CA LEU A 824 -12.22 24.65 -32.70
C LEU A 824 -12.50 25.29 -31.33
N CYS A 825 -13.77 25.37 -30.93
CA CYS A 825 -14.18 25.84 -29.61
C CYS A 825 -14.14 24.75 -28.54
N GLY A 826 -13.78 23.50 -28.87
CA GLY A 826 -13.53 22.42 -27.90
C GLY A 826 -14.08 21.04 -28.29
N ASP A 827 -15.10 20.97 -29.15
CA ASP A 827 -15.70 19.67 -29.55
C ASP A 827 -15.04 19.12 -30.81
N TYR A 828 -13.94 18.39 -30.63
CA TYR A 828 -13.16 17.79 -31.71
C TYR A 828 -13.70 16.43 -32.21
N ASN A 829 -14.91 16.01 -31.84
CA ASN A 829 -15.48 14.72 -32.22
C ASN A 829 -15.45 14.52 -33.76
N PRO A 830 -14.88 13.40 -34.27
CA PRO A 830 -14.84 13.10 -35.70
C PRO A 830 -16.22 13.10 -36.37
N LEU A 831 -17.30 12.88 -35.63
CA LEU A 831 -18.69 12.93 -36.12
C LEU A 831 -19.03 14.25 -36.86
N HIS A 832 -18.34 15.34 -36.54
CA HIS A 832 -18.58 16.68 -37.08
C HIS A 832 -17.59 17.10 -38.16
N ALA A 833 -16.71 16.21 -38.60
CA ALA A 833 -15.65 16.54 -39.57
C ALA A 833 -15.34 15.42 -40.58
N ASP A 834 -15.50 14.15 -40.19
CA ASP A 834 -15.26 12.99 -41.05
C ASP A 834 -16.59 12.43 -41.57
N GLU A 835 -16.83 12.62 -42.86
CA GLU A 835 -18.02 12.12 -43.57
C GLU A 835 -18.22 10.61 -43.42
N ALA A 836 -17.13 9.84 -43.55
CA ALA A 836 -17.19 8.38 -43.43
C ALA A 836 -17.49 7.97 -41.98
N PHE A 837 -17.03 8.74 -41.00
CA PHE A 837 -17.37 8.51 -39.60
C PHE A 837 -18.86 8.77 -39.33
N GLY A 838 -19.41 9.88 -39.83
CA GLY A 838 -20.83 10.20 -39.69
C GLY A 838 -21.75 9.17 -40.35
N GLN A 839 -21.38 8.67 -41.53
CA GLN A 839 -22.11 7.59 -42.21
C GLN A 839 -22.09 6.29 -41.42
N ARG A 840 -20.93 5.90 -40.86
CA ARG A 840 -20.83 4.72 -39.98
C ARG A 840 -21.67 4.86 -38.71
N ALA A 841 -21.85 6.09 -38.23
CA ALA A 841 -22.70 6.41 -37.08
C ALA A 841 -24.21 6.45 -37.42
N GLY A 842 -24.58 6.26 -38.68
CA GLY A 842 -25.98 6.17 -39.13
C GLY A 842 -26.59 7.47 -39.64
N PHE A 843 -25.78 8.50 -39.92
CA PHE A 843 -26.21 9.76 -40.51
C PHE A 843 -25.92 9.82 -42.02
N GLN A 844 -26.41 10.85 -42.72
CA GLN A 844 -26.12 11.01 -44.16
C GLN A 844 -24.66 11.38 -44.45
N GLY A 845 -23.95 11.91 -43.45
CA GLY A 845 -22.61 12.47 -43.53
C GLY A 845 -22.20 13.06 -42.18
N SER A 846 -21.25 13.98 -42.18
CA SER A 846 -20.92 14.75 -40.97
C SER A 846 -22.07 15.68 -40.58
N ILE A 847 -22.34 15.81 -39.28
CA ILE A 847 -23.43 16.65 -38.75
C ILE A 847 -22.87 17.85 -37.99
N LEU A 848 -23.61 18.96 -37.96
CA LEU A 848 -23.31 20.08 -37.09
C LEU A 848 -23.45 19.65 -35.62
N GLN A 849 -22.56 20.16 -34.76
CA GLN A 849 -22.65 19.92 -33.32
C GLN A 849 -24.03 20.34 -32.80
N GLY A 850 -24.65 19.51 -31.97
CA GLY A 850 -25.89 19.89 -31.27
C GLY A 850 -25.70 21.18 -30.49
N LEU A 851 -24.61 21.27 -29.72
CA LEU A 851 -24.23 22.50 -29.01
C LEU A 851 -23.94 23.68 -29.95
N GLY A 852 -23.49 23.44 -31.19
CA GLY A 852 -23.34 24.48 -32.21
C GLY A 852 -24.70 25.07 -32.58
N THR A 853 -25.67 24.22 -32.94
CA THR A 853 -27.07 24.62 -33.20
C THR A 853 -27.69 25.32 -32.00
N TRP A 854 -27.46 24.80 -30.79
CA TRP A 854 -27.94 25.35 -29.54
C TRP A 854 -27.39 26.75 -29.26
N ASN A 855 -26.11 26.99 -29.52
CA ASN A 855 -25.50 28.29 -29.35
C ASN A 855 -25.89 29.28 -30.46
N MET A 856 -26.12 28.83 -31.69
CA MET A 856 -26.68 29.67 -32.76
C MET A 856 -28.10 30.14 -32.43
N ALA A 857 -28.93 29.26 -31.84
CA ALA A 857 -30.25 29.66 -31.34
C ALA A 857 -30.16 30.65 -30.16
N ALA A 858 -29.20 30.44 -29.23
CA ALA A 858 -28.93 31.37 -28.13
C ALA A 858 -28.55 32.77 -28.63
N HIS A 859 -27.69 32.83 -29.66
CA HIS A 859 -27.32 34.06 -30.35
C HIS A 859 -28.55 34.75 -30.94
N GLY A 860 -29.37 34.02 -31.70
CA GLY A 860 -30.61 34.56 -32.26
C GLY A 860 -31.56 35.14 -31.21
N LEU A 861 -31.75 34.44 -30.09
CA LEU A 861 -32.57 34.88 -28.95
C LEU A 861 -32.04 36.18 -28.35
N LEU A 862 -30.75 36.22 -28.05
CA LEU A 862 -30.11 37.41 -27.46
C LEU A 862 -30.11 38.60 -28.44
N GLN A 863 -29.90 38.34 -29.73
CA GLN A 863 -29.91 39.39 -30.75
C GLN A 863 -31.32 39.98 -30.93
N LYS A 864 -32.34 39.13 -31.07
CA LYS A 864 -33.71 39.58 -31.41
C LYS A 864 -34.49 40.12 -30.22
N LEU A 865 -34.37 39.52 -29.05
CA LEU A 865 -35.13 39.91 -27.86
C LEU A 865 -34.27 40.59 -26.80
N GLY A 866 -32.98 40.24 -26.74
CA GLY A 866 -32.01 40.79 -25.79
C GLY A 866 -31.29 42.05 -26.26
N GLY A 867 -31.41 42.45 -27.53
CA GLY A 867 -30.66 43.60 -28.09
C GLY A 867 -29.14 43.38 -28.11
N SER A 868 -28.70 42.11 -28.16
CA SER A 868 -27.31 41.69 -28.09
C SER A 868 -26.57 42.06 -26.79
N ASP A 869 -27.30 42.45 -25.72
CA ASP A 869 -26.72 42.73 -24.40
C ASP A 869 -26.52 41.42 -23.60
N PRO A 870 -25.27 41.00 -23.33
CA PRO A 870 -25.00 39.75 -22.60
C PRO A 870 -25.56 39.74 -21.17
N SER A 871 -25.79 40.90 -20.54
CA SER A 871 -26.32 40.98 -19.18
C SER A 871 -27.79 40.55 -19.07
N ARG A 872 -28.52 40.55 -20.18
CA ARG A 872 -29.94 40.15 -20.26
C ARG A 872 -30.14 38.63 -20.35
N PHE A 873 -29.08 37.88 -20.61
CA PHE A 873 -29.14 36.42 -20.74
C PHE A 873 -28.99 35.76 -19.35
N LYS A 874 -30.08 35.27 -18.75
CA LYS A 874 -30.08 34.73 -17.38
C LYS A 874 -30.01 33.22 -17.32
N ALA A 875 -30.87 32.54 -18.07
CA ALA A 875 -30.89 31.09 -18.17
C ALA A 875 -31.37 30.68 -19.55
N TYR A 876 -30.87 29.55 -20.04
CA TYR A 876 -31.20 29.03 -21.35
C TYR A 876 -31.04 27.52 -21.38
N GLY A 877 -31.96 26.84 -22.04
CA GLY A 877 -31.87 25.40 -22.22
C GLY A 877 -32.81 24.92 -23.30
N ALA A 878 -32.46 23.79 -23.89
CA ALA A 878 -33.26 23.17 -24.95
C ALA A 878 -33.02 21.66 -25.02
N ARG A 879 -33.96 20.99 -25.68
CA ARG A 879 -33.89 19.56 -25.98
C ARG A 879 -33.45 19.39 -27.42
N PHE A 880 -32.53 18.48 -27.68
CA PHE A 880 -32.17 18.10 -29.05
C PHE A 880 -33.20 17.11 -29.58
N LYS A 881 -33.92 17.48 -30.65
CA LYS A 881 -34.93 16.62 -31.28
C LYS A 881 -34.43 15.95 -32.54
N SER A 882 -33.57 16.62 -33.30
CA SER A 882 -33.04 16.06 -34.55
C SER A 882 -31.72 16.73 -34.98
N VAL A 883 -30.98 16.07 -35.88
CA VAL A 883 -29.65 16.52 -36.31
C VAL A 883 -29.69 17.68 -37.29
N VAL A 884 -28.65 18.50 -37.35
CA VAL A 884 -28.54 19.56 -38.36
C VAL A 884 -27.33 19.25 -39.23
N TYR A 885 -27.45 19.43 -40.54
CA TYR A 885 -26.34 19.26 -41.45
C TYR A 885 -25.69 20.62 -41.76
N PRO A 886 -24.34 20.70 -41.85
CA PRO A 886 -23.67 21.92 -42.29
C PRO A 886 -24.19 22.32 -43.68
N GLY A 887 -24.60 23.59 -43.83
CA GLY A 887 -25.30 24.06 -45.02
C GLY A 887 -26.80 24.24 -44.82
N ASP A 888 -27.42 23.67 -43.78
CA ASP A 888 -28.85 23.86 -43.48
C ASP A 888 -29.19 25.32 -43.16
N THR A 889 -30.42 25.70 -43.51
CA THR A 889 -31.04 26.96 -43.10
C THR A 889 -31.80 26.75 -41.79
N LEU A 890 -31.33 27.34 -40.70
CA LEU A 890 -31.99 27.25 -39.40
C LEU A 890 -32.91 28.45 -39.17
N GLU A 891 -34.15 28.18 -38.78
CA GLU A 891 -35.14 29.20 -38.40
C GLU A 891 -35.52 29.01 -36.93
N THR A 892 -35.13 29.96 -36.08
CA THR A 892 -35.46 29.99 -34.66
C THR A 892 -36.64 30.93 -34.44
N ARG A 893 -37.78 30.36 -34.04
CA ARG A 893 -39.04 31.05 -33.74
C ARG A 893 -39.15 31.24 -32.23
N MET A 894 -39.56 32.43 -31.79
CA MET A 894 -39.50 32.82 -30.39
C MET A 894 -40.83 33.42 -29.94
N TRP A 895 -41.30 33.02 -28.77
CA TRP A 895 -42.53 33.51 -28.15
C TRP A 895 -42.24 33.95 -26.73
N VAL A 896 -42.46 35.24 -26.45
CA VAL A 896 -42.49 35.77 -25.08
C VAL A 896 -43.77 35.28 -24.43
N VAL A 897 -43.65 34.39 -23.45
CA VAL A 897 -44.80 33.78 -22.76
C VAL A 897 -45.12 34.45 -21.43
N LYS A 898 -44.14 35.14 -20.84
CA LYS A 898 -44.31 35.93 -19.62
C LYS A 898 -43.26 37.02 -19.55
N SER A 899 -43.67 38.21 -19.12
CA SER A 899 -42.76 39.32 -18.80
C SER A 899 -43.03 39.79 -17.38
N GLY A 900 -42.00 39.85 -16.53
CA GLY A 900 -42.15 40.29 -15.15
C GLY A 900 -40.88 40.15 -14.33
N GLY A 901 -40.71 41.00 -13.31
CA GLY A 901 -39.53 40.95 -12.42
C GLY A 901 -38.19 41.28 -13.11
N GLY A 902 -38.21 42.00 -14.24
CA GLY A 902 -37.01 42.37 -15.00
C GLY A 902 -36.47 41.27 -15.93
N VAL A 903 -37.23 40.19 -16.14
CA VAL A 903 -36.91 39.09 -17.07
C VAL A 903 -38.10 38.75 -17.97
N ASP A 904 -37.79 38.27 -19.17
CA ASP A 904 -38.75 37.73 -20.12
C ASP A 904 -38.56 36.20 -20.20
N ASP A 905 -39.61 35.43 -19.95
CA ASP A 905 -39.62 34.00 -20.20
C ASP A 905 -39.98 33.76 -21.66
N VAL A 906 -39.07 33.13 -22.39
CA VAL A 906 -39.21 32.89 -23.83
C VAL A 906 -39.26 31.39 -24.10
N VAL A 907 -40.29 30.95 -24.81
CA VAL A 907 -40.33 29.64 -25.45
C VAL A 907 -39.83 29.81 -26.88
N PHE A 908 -39.01 28.89 -27.35
CA PHE A 908 -38.55 28.91 -28.73
C PHE A 908 -38.58 27.52 -29.35
N GLU A 909 -38.51 27.49 -30.67
CA GLU A 909 -38.36 26.29 -31.48
C GLU A 909 -37.38 26.60 -32.62
N THR A 910 -36.41 25.73 -32.86
CA THR A 910 -35.50 25.86 -34.01
C THR A 910 -35.80 24.75 -35.01
N ILE A 911 -36.11 25.12 -36.25
CA ILE A 911 -36.39 24.17 -37.33
C ILE A 911 -35.33 24.26 -38.43
N VAL A 912 -35.11 23.15 -39.13
CA VAL A 912 -34.46 23.12 -40.45
C VAL A 912 -35.51 23.61 -41.45
N LYS A 913 -35.39 24.87 -41.88
CA LYS A 913 -36.44 25.62 -42.59
C LYS A 913 -36.93 24.89 -43.85
N ASP A 914 -36.00 24.30 -44.59
CA ASP A 914 -36.28 23.66 -45.88
C ASP A 914 -37.01 22.31 -45.72
N GLU A 915 -36.88 21.65 -44.56
CA GLU A 915 -37.51 20.35 -44.26
C GLU A 915 -38.69 20.44 -43.28
N GLY A 916 -38.86 21.57 -42.57
CA GLY A 916 -39.84 21.73 -41.50
C GLY A 916 -39.56 20.90 -40.23
N ARG A 917 -38.38 20.25 -40.17
CA ARG A 917 -37.99 19.35 -39.10
C ARG A 917 -37.47 20.13 -37.88
N VAL A 918 -37.98 19.82 -36.69
CA VAL A 918 -37.57 20.50 -35.44
C VAL A 918 -36.23 19.96 -34.95
N ALA A 919 -35.24 20.85 -34.81
CA ALA A 919 -33.92 20.55 -34.27
C ALA A 919 -33.84 20.78 -32.74
N LEU A 920 -34.42 21.87 -32.23
CA LEU A 920 -34.47 22.26 -30.81
C LEU A 920 -35.90 22.55 -30.34
#